data_AF-B4HLI0-F1
#
_entry.id   AF-B4HLI0-F1
#
_cell.length_a   1.000
_cell.length_b   1.000
_cell.length_c   1.000
_cell.angle_alpha   90.00
_cell.angle_beta   90.00
_cell.angle_gamma   90.00
#
_symmetry.space_group_name_H-M   'P 1'
#
loop_
_entity.id
_entity.type
_entity.pdbx_description
1 polymer ?
#
loop_
_entity_poly.entity_id
_entity_poly.type
_entity_poly.pdbx_seq_one_letter_code
_entity_poly.pdbx_strand_id
1 'polypeptide(L)'
;MIGHSMHPMTTMMLHIVILAATFTAAQCFQLNMTQFYEMPPLYDLDDYDRCLQELNGQASTYCFVRAEVQPDESVAAWRAIAEISQYDRHHFDHRQLYFGLCLRECEASLAGLNRSELEALQAGLLSENAKVNVYLDLFSMEANNRQRHQRLTNACLNWRLQRRGFGVLAKSVVEYCDEAGQQGEDDAWNLTFYGILGTLLILACLGSLVDLHLKRGRHDKMLKERDHYKTPPKSTAQQVLLTFSVARNWYRLNQEPSGKIGRELRFLDCFKFFAMFMVIFAHTNWVIYESAISNPQDPERLLHTAAGTLLVSGSLITVTFFVISGLLLTINWLAVSRSLESKKDTWSFGQYAVLFVKFNIFRYIRLTVPYAFVLLMSGVYFENAGGPLWRHIFEREQLACRRNWWTNLLYINNFVRTDERCLLQGWYLAADTHSFVLSLVLLMLGHRFVRWSKQLYAAILGLFVVVPMVLTYARNYYPIFVPTPQTQKDSFIGDRQFTEFYTSSLMNFGSYFCGVLAALVYDQLALKQYKLRELKSFQLLWFTLIPVGILWLFSAHPIFQHYYVPPSAIWGALYAGLQRNIWGFGLGIFIVGMASKVGWIFRKFCCLPIFRILGRLTYGAFIVHLLVARIVLATVREPIYFGTGMMFAFIFFTVTVSYLCSFLLAIFLELPVSSFLKLMR
;
A
#
# COMPACT_ATOMS: atom_id res chain seq x y z
N MET A 1 11.68 58.03 -4.48
CA MET A 1 10.58 57.06 -4.31
C MET A 1 11.13 55.65 -4.55
N ILE A 2 11.66 55.04 -3.50
CA ILE A 2 12.14 53.64 -3.51
C ILE A 2 11.06 52.85 -2.77
N GLY A 3 10.17 52.22 -3.53
CA GLY A 3 9.13 51.35 -2.99
C GLY A 3 9.73 49.98 -2.72
N HIS A 4 9.97 49.68 -1.44
CA HIS A 4 10.46 48.38 -0.98
C HIS A 4 9.48 47.26 -1.37
N SER A 5 9.94 46.36 -2.24
CA SER A 5 9.34 45.05 -2.49
C SER A 5 9.73 44.10 -1.36
N MET A 6 8.98 44.11 -0.25
CA MET A 6 8.99 43.04 0.75
C MET A 6 7.59 42.44 0.84
N HIS A 7 7.54 41.15 1.19
CA HIS A 7 6.35 40.35 1.57
C HIS A 7 5.74 39.44 0.48
N PRO A 8 6.52 38.45 0.02
CA PRO A 8 6.01 37.07 -0.01
C PRO A 8 6.68 36.17 1.05
N MET A 9 7.86 36.53 1.54
CA MET A 9 8.55 35.79 2.61
C MET A 9 7.87 35.91 3.97
N THR A 10 7.15 36.99 4.22
CA THR A 10 6.67 37.34 5.56
C THR A 10 5.26 36.83 5.80
N THR A 11 4.46 36.68 4.74
CA THR A 11 3.28 35.82 4.73
C THR A 11 3.65 34.34 4.88
N MET A 12 4.74 33.89 4.27
CA MET A 12 5.28 32.53 4.50
C MET A 12 5.72 32.34 5.96
N MET A 13 6.39 33.35 6.53
CA MET A 13 6.81 33.32 7.93
C MET A 13 5.62 33.34 8.89
N LEU A 14 4.58 34.14 8.60
CA LEU A 14 3.34 34.16 9.37
C LEU A 14 2.61 32.81 9.32
N HIS A 15 2.58 32.15 8.16
CA HIS A 15 2.04 30.79 8.05
C HIS A 15 2.88 29.74 8.79
N ILE A 16 4.21 29.86 8.78
CA ILE A 16 5.11 29.01 9.57
C ILE A 16 4.90 29.22 11.07
N VAL A 17 4.69 30.47 11.51
CA VAL A 17 4.40 30.80 12.91
C VAL A 17 3.02 30.31 13.33
N ILE A 18 2.01 30.40 12.46
CA ILE A 18 0.68 29.83 12.72
C ILE A 18 0.75 28.29 12.76
N LEU A 19 1.51 27.67 11.84
CA LEU A 19 1.79 26.23 11.90
C LEU A 19 2.47 25.86 13.23
N ALA A 20 3.55 26.55 13.60
CA ALA A 20 4.25 26.33 14.86
C ALA A 20 3.34 26.54 16.09
N ALA A 21 2.46 27.54 16.08
CA ALA A 21 1.49 27.81 17.14
C ALA A 21 0.40 26.71 17.24
N THR A 22 -0.05 26.17 16.11
CA THR A 22 -0.96 25.01 16.10
C THR A 22 -0.27 23.73 16.57
N PHE A 23 1.04 23.58 16.34
CA PHE A 23 1.83 22.46 16.86
C PHE A 23 2.02 22.52 18.38
N THR A 24 2.06 23.72 18.99
CA THR A 24 2.23 23.88 20.45
C THR A 24 0.95 23.72 21.28
N ALA A 25 -0.23 23.68 20.64
CA ALA A 25 -1.52 23.57 21.34
C ALA A 25 -2.04 22.12 21.46
N ALA A 26 -1.21 21.11 21.19
CA ALA A 26 -1.55 19.72 21.48
C ALA A 26 -1.19 19.42 22.94
N GLN A 27 -2.21 19.30 23.80
CA GLN A 27 -2.04 18.68 25.11
C GLN A 27 -1.38 17.31 24.91
N CYS A 28 -0.21 17.11 25.50
CA CYS A 28 0.46 15.82 25.46
C CYS A 28 -0.40 14.84 26.27
N PHE A 29 -1.08 13.92 25.58
CA PHE A 29 -1.79 12.84 26.25
C PHE A 29 -0.81 12.03 27.09
N GLN A 30 -1.05 11.96 28.40
CA GLN A 30 -0.25 11.17 29.32
C GLN A 30 -0.99 9.87 29.66
N LEU A 31 -0.51 8.76 29.09
CA LEU A 31 -0.91 7.43 29.55
C LEU A 31 -0.49 7.23 31.01
N ASN A 32 -1.43 6.80 31.86
CA ASN A 32 -1.14 6.38 33.22
C ASN A 32 -0.36 5.07 33.19
N MET A 33 0.97 5.16 33.26
CA MET A 33 1.84 3.99 33.15
C MET A 33 1.65 2.99 34.29
N THR A 34 1.29 3.47 35.49
CA THR A 34 1.00 2.61 36.64
C THR A 34 -0.14 1.65 36.33
N GLN A 35 -1.24 2.18 35.78
CA GLN A 35 -2.37 1.38 35.33
C GLN A 35 -2.01 0.50 34.12
N PHE A 36 -1.20 1.02 33.19
CA PHE A 36 -0.79 0.26 32.01
C PHE A 36 -0.03 -1.03 32.38
N TYR A 37 0.83 -0.97 33.39
CA TYR A 37 1.60 -2.13 33.86
C TYR A 37 0.78 -3.13 34.69
N GLU A 38 -0.47 -2.82 35.04
CA GLU A 38 -1.39 -3.81 35.61
C GLU A 38 -1.88 -4.82 34.55
N MET A 39 -1.80 -4.46 33.26
CA MET A 39 -2.24 -5.33 32.17
C MET A 39 -1.15 -6.35 31.79
N PRO A 40 -1.53 -7.57 31.37
CA PRO A 40 -0.60 -8.50 30.74
C PRO A 40 0.03 -7.91 29.46
N PRO A 41 1.29 -8.24 29.15
CA PRO A 41 1.89 -7.82 27.88
C PRO A 41 1.13 -8.45 26.69
N LEU A 42 1.02 -7.71 25.59
CA LEU A 42 0.34 -8.19 24.37
C LEU A 42 0.98 -9.45 23.79
N TYR A 43 2.30 -9.61 23.97
CA TYR A 43 3.08 -10.73 23.46
C TYR A 43 3.91 -11.38 24.57
N ASP A 44 3.85 -12.70 24.66
CA ASP A 44 4.71 -13.53 25.52
C ASP A 44 5.20 -14.73 24.71
N LEU A 45 6.39 -14.59 24.11
CA LEU A 45 6.97 -15.57 23.21
C LEU A 45 8.17 -16.25 23.87
N ASP A 46 8.15 -17.57 23.94
CA ASP A 46 9.31 -18.38 24.32
C ASP A 46 10.39 -18.29 23.24
N ASP A 47 11.63 -18.61 23.63
CA ASP A 47 12.77 -18.68 22.70
C ASP A 47 12.52 -19.76 21.65
N TYR A 48 12.18 -19.29 20.44
CA TYR A 48 11.76 -20.14 19.33
C TYR A 48 12.87 -21.07 18.87
N ASP A 49 14.10 -20.57 18.74
CA ASP A 49 15.24 -21.36 18.28
C ASP A 49 15.62 -22.42 19.32
N ARG A 50 15.62 -22.05 20.61
CA ARG A 50 15.87 -22.99 21.69
C ARG A 50 14.77 -24.05 21.81
N CYS A 51 13.52 -23.68 21.54
CA CYS A 51 12.42 -24.64 21.60
C CYS A 51 12.55 -25.72 20.51
N LEU A 52 12.86 -25.34 19.27
CA LEU A 52 12.95 -26.27 18.15
C LEU A 52 14.26 -27.06 18.09
N GLN A 53 15.23 -26.77 18.96
CA GLN A 53 16.41 -27.62 19.11
C GLN A 53 16.04 -28.99 19.68
N GLU A 54 16.48 -30.05 18.99
CA GLU A 54 16.43 -31.41 19.53
C GLU A 54 17.29 -31.48 20.80
N LEU A 55 16.66 -31.89 21.91
CA LEU A 55 17.37 -32.20 23.16
C LEU A 55 17.07 -33.65 23.53
N ASN A 56 18.12 -34.41 23.84
CA ASN A 56 18.03 -35.83 24.22
C ASN A 56 17.29 -36.72 23.20
N GLY A 57 17.36 -36.39 21.90
CA GLY A 57 16.71 -37.15 20.83
C GLY A 57 15.19 -36.96 20.73
N GLN A 58 14.62 -35.96 21.42
CA GLN A 58 13.22 -35.56 21.29
C GLN A 58 13.12 -34.18 20.67
N ALA A 59 12.49 -34.11 19.48
CA ALA A 59 12.04 -32.85 18.91
C ALA A 59 10.94 -32.26 19.79
N SER A 60 10.99 -30.95 20.02
CA SER A 60 9.94 -30.21 20.72
C SER A 60 9.14 -29.37 19.73
N THR A 61 7.87 -29.14 20.07
CA THR A 61 6.94 -28.38 19.27
C THR A 61 6.80 -26.97 19.83
N TYR A 62 6.82 -25.97 18.95
CA TYR A 62 6.50 -24.59 19.28
C TYR A 62 5.09 -24.26 18.77
N CYS A 63 4.20 -23.72 19.60
CA CYS A 63 2.85 -23.37 19.15
C CYS A 63 2.58 -21.87 19.34
N PHE A 64 2.07 -21.24 18.28
CA PHE A 64 1.55 -19.88 18.35
C PHE A 64 0.07 -19.92 18.75
N VAL A 65 -0.29 -19.19 19.81
CA VAL A 65 -1.58 -19.28 20.49
C VAL A 65 -2.17 -17.89 20.66
N ARG A 66 -3.42 -17.72 20.21
CA ARG A 66 -4.20 -16.50 20.46
C ARG A 66 -5.05 -16.68 21.69
N ALA A 67 -5.14 -15.66 22.52
CA ALA A 67 -5.90 -15.69 23.76
C ALA A 67 -6.75 -14.43 23.93
N GLU A 68 -7.92 -14.59 24.55
CA GLU A 68 -8.84 -13.51 24.89
C GLU A 68 -9.14 -13.54 26.39
N VAL A 69 -8.73 -12.48 27.08
CA VAL A 69 -8.90 -12.31 28.53
C VAL A 69 -10.38 -12.31 28.87
N GLN A 70 -10.77 -13.09 29.87
CA GLN A 70 -12.15 -13.15 30.36
C GLN A 70 -12.47 -11.96 31.27
N PRO A 71 -13.70 -11.44 31.21
CA PRO A 71 -14.13 -10.33 32.03
C PRO A 71 -14.20 -10.70 33.51
N ASP A 72 -13.53 -9.92 34.37
CA ASP A 72 -13.60 -10.02 35.83
C ASP A 72 -13.36 -8.66 36.50
N GLU A 73 -14.45 -7.96 36.84
CA GLU A 73 -14.40 -6.63 37.47
C GLU A 73 -13.71 -6.60 38.85
N SER A 74 -13.53 -7.76 39.50
CA SER A 74 -12.84 -7.83 40.78
C SER A 74 -11.32 -7.67 40.64
N VAL A 75 -10.78 -7.92 39.44
CA VAL A 75 -9.35 -7.92 39.17
C VAL A 75 -8.91 -6.56 38.62
N ALA A 76 -7.82 -6.00 39.16
CA ALA A 76 -7.28 -4.70 38.72
C ALA A 76 -6.86 -4.71 37.24
N ALA A 77 -6.19 -5.78 36.81
CA ALA A 77 -5.77 -5.96 35.42
C ALA A 77 -6.94 -5.89 34.43
N TRP A 78 -8.09 -6.49 34.73
CA TRP A 78 -9.27 -6.42 33.86
C TRP A 78 -9.82 -4.99 33.77
N ARG A 79 -9.93 -4.29 34.90
CA ARG A 79 -10.39 -2.90 34.92
C ARG A 79 -9.49 -1.99 34.08
N ALA A 80 -8.17 -2.18 34.16
CA ALA A 80 -7.21 -1.48 33.30
C ALA A 80 -7.40 -1.83 31.81
N ILE A 81 -7.56 -3.11 31.48
CA ILE A 81 -7.82 -3.57 30.10
C ILE A 81 -9.11 -2.94 29.56
N ALA A 82 -10.20 -2.98 30.32
CA ALA A 82 -11.49 -2.45 29.92
C ALA A 82 -11.45 -0.92 29.70
N GLU A 83 -10.77 -0.19 30.58
CA GLU A 83 -10.65 1.26 30.50
C GLU A 83 -9.78 1.73 29.32
N ILE A 84 -8.69 1.04 29.01
CA ILE A 84 -7.78 1.43 27.91
C ILE A 84 -8.34 0.96 26.55
N SER A 85 -8.82 -0.29 26.48
CA SER A 85 -9.25 -0.90 25.22
C SER A 85 -10.58 -0.35 24.69
N GLN A 86 -11.35 0.39 25.48
CA GLN A 86 -12.54 1.10 24.99
C GLN A 86 -12.20 2.21 23.97
N TYR A 87 -10.97 2.72 23.99
CA TYR A 87 -10.48 3.78 23.10
C TYR A 87 -9.66 3.21 21.94
N ASP A 88 -10.31 2.34 21.16
CA ASP A 88 -9.73 1.57 20.05
C ASP A 88 -9.00 2.40 18.98
N ARG A 89 -9.33 3.69 18.81
CA ARG A 89 -8.71 4.56 17.81
C ARG A 89 -7.21 4.79 18.03
N HIS A 90 -6.77 4.77 19.28
CA HIS A 90 -5.39 5.06 19.66
C HIS A 90 -4.70 3.90 20.37
N HIS A 91 -5.47 2.96 20.93
CA HIS A 91 -4.96 1.85 21.73
C HIS A 91 -5.17 0.50 21.06
N PHE A 92 -4.28 -0.45 21.36
CA PHE A 92 -4.52 -1.85 21.06
C PHE A 92 -5.70 -2.39 21.88
N ASP A 93 -6.30 -3.47 21.41
CA ASP A 93 -7.25 -4.21 22.22
C ASP A 93 -6.49 -5.14 23.17
N HIS A 94 -6.25 -4.68 24.39
CA HIS A 94 -5.48 -5.41 25.41
C HIS A 94 -6.23 -6.63 25.96
N ARG A 95 -7.47 -6.88 25.52
CA ARG A 95 -8.15 -8.17 25.76
C ARG A 95 -7.52 -9.29 24.93
N GLN A 96 -6.92 -8.96 23.79
CA GLN A 96 -6.35 -9.92 22.83
C GLN A 96 -4.85 -10.09 23.09
N LEU A 97 -4.45 -11.28 23.53
CA LEU A 97 -3.07 -11.65 23.86
C LEU A 97 -2.53 -12.71 22.90
N TYR A 98 -1.20 -12.73 22.73
CA TYR A 98 -0.51 -13.55 21.75
C TYR A 98 0.65 -14.26 22.44
N PHE A 99 0.61 -15.59 22.42
CA PHE A 99 1.60 -16.43 23.10
C PHE A 99 2.33 -17.29 22.09
N GLY A 100 3.62 -17.46 22.31
CA GLY A 100 4.45 -18.43 21.61
C GLY A 100 4.98 -19.41 22.63
N LEU A 101 4.43 -20.63 22.65
CA LEU A 101 4.65 -21.57 23.74
C LEU A 101 5.48 -22.75 23.28
N CYS A 102 6.58 -23.01 24.00
CA CYS A 102 7.31 -24.25 23.88
C CYS A 102 6.64 -25.35 24.69
N LEU A 103 6.10 -26.38 24.01
CA LEU A 103 5.25 -27.36 24.67
C LEU A 103 5.98 -28.15 25.77
N ARG A 104 7.26 -28.47 25.56
CA ARG A 104 8.10 -29.14 26.57
C ARG A 104 8.25 -28.30 27.85
N GLU A 105 8.41 -26.99 27.73
CA GLU A 105 8.51 -26.10 28.89
C GLU A 105 7.17 -25.96 29.60
N CYS A 106 6.06 -25.96 28.85
CA CYS A 106 4.72 -26.01 29.41
C CYS A 106 4.47 -27.29 30.21
N GLU A 107 4.84 -28.46 29.67
CA GLU A 107 4.73 -29.74 30.38
C GLU A 107 5.56 -29.73 31.66
N ALA A 108 6.81 -29.28 31.59
CA ALA A 108 7.69 -29.17 32.76
C ALA A 108 7.13 -28.22 33.83
N SER A 109 6.54 -27.10 33.42
CA SER A 109 5.97 -26.09 34.32
C SER A 109 4.70 -26.58 35.02
N LEU A 110 3.92 -27.44 34.34
CA LEU A 110 2.66 -27.97 34.84
C LEU A 110 2.80 -29.32 35.56
N ALA A 111 3.94 -30.00 35.44
CA ALA A 111 4.17 -31.35 35.99
C ALA A 111 3.95 -31.47 37.51
N GLY A 112 4.11 -30.36 38.26
CA GLY A 112 3.93 -30.34 39.71
C GLY A 112 2.50 -30.07 40.19
N LEU A 113 1.55 -29.85 39.28
CA LEU A 113 0.17 -29.48 39.64
C LEU A 113 -0.75 -30.70 39.72
N ASN A 114 -1.65 -30.67 40.69
CA ASN A 114 -2.70 -31.66 40.85
C ASN A 114 -3.80 -31.45 39.80
N ARG A 115 -4.65 -32.47 39.61
CA ARG A 115 -5.74 -32.45 38.63
C ARG A 115 -6.71 -31.28 38.82
N SER A 116 -7.08 -30.97 40.06
CA SER A 116 -7.98 -29.84 40.37
C SER A 116 -7.36 -28.49 40.02
N GLU A 117 -6.05 -28.34 40.22
CA GLU A 117 -5.32 -27.12 39.87
C GLU A 117 -5.22 -26.96 38.35
N LEU A 118 -4.97 -28.06 37.63
CA LEU A 118 -5.00 -28.06 36.16
C LEU A 118 -6.39 -27.75 35.60
N GLU A 119 -7.45 -28.27 36.21
CA GLU A 119 -8.84 -27.98 35.82
C GLU A 119 -9.20 -26.50 36.10
N ALA A 120 -8.70 -25.90 37.18
CA ALA A 120 -8.90 -24.48 37.49
C ALA A 120 -8.22 -23.53 36.47
N LEU A 121 -7.17 -24.00 35.79
CA LEU A 121 -6.48 -23.24 34.74
C LEU A 121 -7.15 -23.34 33.36
N GLN A 122 -8.19 -24.16 33.21
CA GLN A 122 -8.91 -24.30 31.94
C GLN A 122 -10.01 -23.24 31.83
N ALA A 123 -9.73 -22.15 31.11
CA ALA A 123 -10.68 -21.07 30.88
C ALA A 123 -11.59 -21.29 29.65
N GLY A 124 -11.24 -22.25 28.79
CA GLY A 124 -12.02 -22.65 27.62
C GLY A 124 -11.43 -22.27 26.27
N LEU A 125 -12.12 -22.66 25.20
CA LEU A 125 -11.72 -22.45 23.81
C LEU A 125 -12.17 -21.07 23.30
N LEU A 126 -11.30 -20.38 22.58
CA LEU A 126 -11.64 -19.16 21.85
C LEU A 126 -12.29 -19.51 20.50
N SER A 127 -13.62 -19.66 20.48
CA SER A 127 -14.40 -19.96 19.26
C SER A 127 -15.26 -18.80 18.75
N GLU A 128 -15.61 -17.86 19.64
CA GLU A 128 -16.56 -16.76 19.36
C GLU A 128 -15.87 -15.50 18.82
N ASN A 129 -14.83 -15.66 17.99
CA ASN A 129 -14.10 -14.54 17.41
C ASN A 129 -13.99 -14.69 15.88
N ALA A 130 -14.81 -13.93 15.15
CA ALA A 130 -14.91 -14.02 13.70
C ALA A 130 -13.57 -13.73 13.00
N LYS A 131 -12.77 -12.80 13.50
CA LYS A 131 -11.46 -12.47 12.93
C LYS A 131 -10.47 -13.61 13.13
N VAL A 132 -10.40 -14.17 14.33
CA VAL A 132 -9.57 -15.34 14.63
C VAL A 132 -9.97 -16.51 13.73
N ASN A 133 -11.28 -16.74 13.54
CA ASN A 133 -11.80 -17.82 12.70
C ASN A 133 -11.35 -17.73 11.24
N VAL A 134 -11.10 -16.53 10.70
CA VAL A 134 -10.52 -16.37 9.35
C VAL A 134 -9.08 -16.92 9.29
N TYR A 135 -8.26 -16.67 10.32
CA TYR A 135 -6.92 -17.27 10.41
C TYR A 135 -7.03 -18.80 10.54
N LEU A 136 -7.94 -19.27 11.39
CA LEU A 136 -8.14 -20.70 11.65
C LEU A 136 -8.59 -21.49 10.42
N ASP A 137 -9.37 -20.89 9.52
CA ASP A 137 -9.80 -21.48 8.25
C ASP A 137 -8.66 -21.51 7.22
N LEU A 138 -7.85 -20.45 7.20
CA LEU A 138 -6.68 -20.37 6.34
C LEU A 138 -5.63 -21.44 6.72
N PHE A 139 -5.40 -21.62 8.03
CA PHE A 139 -4.58 -22.68 8.61
C PHE A 139 -5.37 -23.96 8.92
N SER A 140 -6.35 -24.32 8.09
CA SER A 140 -7.15 -25.54 8.28
C SER A 140 -6.32 -26.82 8.40
N MET A 141 -5.14 -26.88 7.77
CA MET A 141 -4.19 -28.00 7.89
C MET A 141 -3.71 -28.25 9.33
N GLU A 142 -3.70 -27.22 10.19
CA GLU A 142 -3.29 -27.31 11.60
C GLU A 142 -4.40 -27.85 12.52
N ALA A 143 -5.57 -28.24 12.00
CA ALA A 143 -6.69 -28.71 12.83
C ALA A 143 -6.31 -29.83 13.83
N ASN A 144 -5.48 -30.79 13.40
CA ASN A 144 -5.04 -31.89 14.25
C ASN A 144 -4.11 -31.42 15.39
N ASN A 145 -3.11 -30.58 15.06
CA ASN A 145 -2.20 -29.99 16.04
C ASN A 145 -2.94 -29.14 17.06
N ARG A 146 -3.91 -28.34 16.60
CA ARG A 146 -4.80 -27.57 17.47
C ARG A 146 -5.53 -28.48 18.43
N GLN A 147 -6.22 -29.52 17.95
CA GLN A 147 -6.96 -30.44 18.81
C GLN A 147 -6.05 -31.15 19.84
N ARG A 148 -4.84 -31.53 19.43
CA ARG A 148 -3.87 -32.24 20.27
C ARG A 148 -3.33 -31.37 21.41
N HIS A 149 -2.96 -30.12 21.11
CA HIS A 149 -2.20 -29.27 22.05
C HIS A 149 -3.06 -28.22 22.77
N GLN A 150 -4.31 -28.04 22.38
CA GLN A 150 -5.21 -27.02 22.94
C GLN A 150 -5.32 -27.03 24.47
N ARG A 151 -5.47 -28.21 25.09
CA ARG A 151 -5.63 -28.32 26.55
C ARG A 151 -4.35 -27.91 27.29
N LEU A 152 -3.21 -28.37 26.80
CA LEU A 152 -1.90 -28.07 27.39
C LEU A 152 -1.59 -26.58 27.28
N THR A 153 -1.79 -25.99 26.10
CA THR A 153 -1.51 -24.57 25.87
C THR A 153 -2.44 -23.67 26.67
N ASN A 154 -3.73 -23.99 26.79
CA ASN A 154 -4.68 -23.24 27.61
C ASN A 154 -4.31 -23.26 29.10
N ALA A 155 -3.96 -24.42 29.66
CA ALA A 155 -3.48 -24.49 31.05
C ALA A 155 -2.17 -23.71 31.24
N CYS A 156 -1.22 -23.87 30.31
CA CYS A 156 0.10 -23.27 30.42
C CYS A 156 0.05 -21.74 30.40
N LEU A 157 -0.69 -21.13 29.47
CA LEU A 157 -0.79 -19.66 29.41
C LEU A 157 -1.52 -19.10 30.64
N ASN A 158 -2.59 -19.76 31.11
CA ASN A 158 -3.31 -19.31 32.30
C ASN A 158 -2.45 -19.44 33.55
N TRP A 159 -1.65 -20.50 33.64
CA TRP A 159 -0.66 -20.64 34.71
C TRP A 159 0.35 -19.50 34.71
N ARG A 160 0.83 -19.07 33.53
CA ARG A 160 1.73 -17.91 33.40
C ARG A 160 1.06 -16.61 33.84
N LEU A 161 -0.19 -16.37 33.42
CA LEU A 161 -0.96 -15.19 33.81
C LEU A 161 -1.14 -15.10 35.33
N GLN A 162 -1.46 -16.24 35.97
CA GLN A 162 -1.61 -16.33 37.42
C GLN A 162 -0.26 -16.17 38.15
N ARG A 163 0.79 -16.86 37.68
CA ARG A 163 2.13 -16.80 38.28
C ARG A 163 2.76 -15.41 38.21
N ARG A 164 2.46 -14.63 37.16
CA ARG A 164 2.91 -13.23 37.02
C ARG A 164 2.05 -12.25 37.84
N GLY A 165 1.00 -12.71 38.52
CA GLY A 165 0.20 -11.92 39.43
C GLY A 165 -0.89 -11.07 38.77
N PHE A 166 -1.24 -11.33 37.50
CA PHE A 166 -2.29 -10.56 36.82
C PHE A 166 -3.71 -10.94 37.29
N GLY A 167 -3.89 -12.15 37.85
CA GLY A 167 -5.16 -12.61 38.40
C GLY A 167 -6.25 -12.92 37.37
N VAL A 168 -5.98 -12.76 36.07
CA VAL A 168 -6.93 -13.01 34.99
C VAL A 168 -6.80 -14.42 34.40
N LEU A 169 -7.89 -14.89 33.79
CA LEU A 169 -7.93 -16.10 32.96
C LEU A 169 -8.28 -15.71 31.51
N ALA A 170 -7.79 -16.47 30.54
CA ALA A 170 -8.02 -16.22 29.13
C ALA A 170 -8.44 -17.49 28.39
N LYS A 171 -9.51 -17.37 27.59
CA LYS A 171 -9.85 -18.39 26.57
C LYS A 171 -8.77 -18.35 25.50
N SER A 172 -8.39 -19.49 24.94
CA SER A 172 -7.35 -19.50 23.90
C SER A 172 -7.65 -20.45 22.77
N VAL A 173 -6.92 -20.29 21.66
CA VAL A 173 -6.90 -21.23 20.56
C VAL A 173 -5.50 -21.25 19.95
N VAL A 174 -5.01 -22.45 19.66
CA VAL A 174 -3.77 -22.63 18.89
C VAL A 174 -4.03 -22.18 17.45
N GLU A 175 -3.18 -21.32 16.89
CA GLU A 175 -3.26 -20.90 15.48
C GLU A 175 -2.52 -21.91 14.59
N TYR A 176 -1.26 -22.18 14.92
CA TYR A 176 -0.39 -23.18 14.28
C TYR A 176 0.67 -23.68 15.26
N CYS A 177 1.31 -24.80 14.90
CA CYS A 177 2.49 -25.30 15.60
C CYS A 177 3.59 -25.65 14.59
N ASP A 178 4.83 -25.42 15.01
CA ASP A 178 6.05 -25.73 14.27
C ASP A 178 6.79 -26.87 14.95
N GLU A 179 7.21 -27.85 14.15
CA GLU A 179 7.99 -29.01 14.59
C GLU A 179 9.38 -29.00 13.94
N ALA A 180 10.37 -29.51 14.67
CA ALA A 180 11.73 -29.58 14.14
C ALA A 180 11.81 -30.53 12.93
N GLY A 181 12.41 -30.06 11.84
CA GLY A 181 12.71 -30.89 10.66
C GLY A 181 11.58 -31.06 9.64
N GLN A 182 10.48 -30.29 9.74
CA GLN A 182 9.45 -30.30 8.71
C GLN A 182 9.97 -29.62 7.42
N GLN A 183 10.33 -30.42 6.41
CA GLN A 183 10.66 -29.93 5.07
C GLN A 183 9.37 -29.79 4.26
N GLY A 184 9.18 -28.63 3.61
CA GLY A 184 8.07 -28.41 2.70
C GLY A 184 8.33 -29.11 1.37
N GLU A 185 7.37 -29.90 0.88
CA GLU A 185 7.47 -30.48 -0.46
C GLU A 185 7.26 -29.40 -1.54
N ASP A 186 8.12 -29.41 -2.57
CA ASP A 186 8.00 -28.50 -3.72
C ASP A 186 6.73 -28.82 -4.52
N ASP A 187 5.79 -27.88 -4.49
CA ASP A 187 4.51 -28.02 -5.13
C ASP A 187 4.48 -27.40 -6.55
N ALA A 188 3.38 -27.66 -7.28
CA ALA A 188 3.22 -27.14 -8.64
C ALA A 188 3.33 -25.61 -8.73
N TRP A 189 2.97 -24.89 -7.66
CA TRP A 189 3.09 -23.42 -7.60
C TRP A 189 4.55 -22.98 -7.59
N ASN A 190 5.35 -23.55 -6.68
CA ASN A 190 6.80 -23.29 -6.59
C ASN A 190 7.51 -23.63 -7.90
N LEU A 191 7.24 -24.81 -8.47
CA LEU A 191 7.81 -25.24 -9.75
C LEU A 191 7.44 -24.28 -10.90
N THR A 192 6.21 -23.77 -10.92
CA THR A 192 5.78 -22.77 -11.92
C THR A 192 6.57 -21.47 -11.78
N PHE A 193 6.77 -20.99 -10.55
CA PHE A 193 7.58 -19.80 -10.30
C PHE A 193 9.03 -19.97 -10.77
N TYR A 194 9.70 -21.05 -10.35
CA TYR A 194 11.09 -21.31 -10.74
C TYR A 194 11.24 -21.53 -12.25
N GLY A 195 10.28 -22.20 -12.88
CA GLY A 195 10.24 -22.39 -14.34
C GLY A 195 10.09 -21.07 -15.11
N ILE A 196 9.19 -20.18 -14.68
CA ILE A 196 9.02 -18.85 -15.30
C ILE A 196 10.28 -18.00 -15.08
N LEU A 197 10.83 -17.99 -13.86
CA LEU A 197 12.05 -17.26 -13.54
C LEU A 197 13.22 -17.73 -14.41
N GLY A 198 13.45 -19.04 -14.49
CA GLY A 198 14.48 -19.65 -15.34
C GLY A 198 14.29 -19.29 -16.82
N THR A 199 13.06 -19.35 -17.33
CA THR A 199 12.74 -18.97 -18.72
C THR A 199 13.07 -17.50 -19.00
N LEU A 200 12.69 -16.58 -18.10
CA LEU A 200 13.00 -15.15 -18.25
C LEU A 200 14.51 -14.89 -18.25
N LEU A 201 15.26 -15.57 -17.39
CA LEU A 201 16.72 -15.48 -17.35
C LEU A 201 17.35 -15.98 -18.65
N ILE A 202 16.90 -17.14 -19.17
CA ILE A 202 17.37 -17.69 -20.45
C ILE A 202 17.07 -16.72 -21.60
N LEU A 203 15.85 -16.20 -21.70
CA LEU A 203 15.47 -15.24 -22.74
C LEU A 203 16.30 -13.96 -22.66
N ALA A 204 16.58 -13.45 -21.46
CA ALA A 204 17.42 -12.29 -21.25
C ALA A 204 18.88 -12.54 -21.64
N CYS A 205 19.42 -13.71 -21.29
CA CYS A 205 20.76 -14.15 -21.71
C CYS A 205 20.86 -14.26 -23.23
N LEU A 206 19.94 -14.98 -23.88
CA LEU A 206 19.92 -15.16 -25.33
C LEU A 206 19.75 -13.82 -26.06
N GLY A 207 18.78 -12.99 -25.64
CA GLY A 207 18.56 -11.67 -26.22
C GLY A 207 19.78 -10.76 -26.10
N SER A 208 20.48 -10.81 -24.96
CA SER A 208 21.70 -10.03 -24.73
C SER A 208 22.89 -10.54 -25.55
N LEU A 209 23.05 -11.86 -25.71
CA LEU A 209 24.08 -12.47 -26.55
C LEU A 209 23.89 -12.12 -28.03
N VAL A 210 22.65 -12.19 -28.53
CA VAL A 210 22.31 -11.80 -29.91
C VAL A 210 22.59 -10.31 -30.12
N ASP A 211 22.24 -9.44 -29.17
CA ASP A 211 22.52 -8.00 -29.29
C ASP A 211 24.03 -7.70 -29.30
N LEU A 212 24.80 -8.42 -28.48
CA LEU A 212 26.26 -8.34 -28.44
C LEU A 212 26.88 -8.81 -29.76
N HIS A 213 26.38 -9.92 -30.32
CA HIS A 213 26.82 -10.43 -31.61
C HIS A 213 26.52 -9.43 -32.74
N LEU A 214 25.31 -8.85 -32.78
CA LEU A 214 24.94 -7.83 -33.76
C LEU A 214 25.80 -6.55 -33.63
N LYS A 215 26.16 -6.18 -32.40
CA LYS A 215 27.06 -5.05 -32.13
C LYS A 215 28.48 -5.32 -32.65
N ARG A 216 28.98 -6.56 -32.50
CA ARG A 216 30.31 -6.97 -32.99
C ARG A 216 30.35 -7.17 -34.51
N GLY A 217 29.28 -7.69 -35.12
CA GLY A 217 29.23 -8.02 -36.54
C GLY A 217 28.97 -6.83 -37.49
N ARG A 218 28.46 -5.69 -36.99
CA ARG A 218 28.23 -4.50 -37.83
C ARG A 218 29.43 -3.55 -37.78
N HIS A 219 30.34 -3.69 -38.74
CA HIS A 219 31.41 -2.73 -39.05
C HIS A 219 30.93 -1.48 -39.83
N ASP A 220 29.63 -1.19 -39.86
CA ASP A 220 29.05 -0.09 -40.67
C ASP A 220 29.45 1.29 -40.14
N LYS A 221 30.15 2.07 -40.97
CA LYS A 221 30.50 3.49 -40.75
C LYS A 221 29.29 4.37 -40.40
N MET A 222 28.06 3.97 -40.77
CA MET A 222 26.81 4.70 -40.48
C MET A 222 26.41 4.75 -38.98
N LEU A 223 26.97 3.88 -38.13
CA LEU A 223 26.71 3.88 -36.68
C LEU A 223 27.61 4.85 -35.90
N LYS A 224 28.57 5.53 -36.55
CA LYS A 224 29.23 6.69 -35.93
C LYS A 224 28.25 7.84 -35.64
N GLU A 225 27.09 7.88 -36.34
CA GLU A 225 26.08 8.94 -36.18
C GLU A 225 24.81 8.51 -35.43
N ARG A 226 24.48 7.21 -35.33
CA ARG A 226 23.27 6.71 -34.61
C ARG A 226 23.63 5.64 -33.58
N ASP A 227 23.05 5.74 -32.39
CA ASP A 227 23.24 4.82 -31.26
C ASP A 227 22.68 3.41 -31.55
N HIS A 228 23.54 2.37 -31.57
CA HIS A 228 23.21 0.95 -31.87
C HIS A 228 21.95 0.48 -31.14
N TYR A 229 21.85 0.80 -29.86
CA TYR A 229 20.77 0.33 -28.98
C TYR A 229 19.40 0.95 -29.31
N LYS A 230 19.37 2.03 -30.12
CA LYS A 230 18.14 2.69 -30.60
C LYS A 230 17.71 2.21 -31.97
N THR A 231 18.56 1.51 -32.71
CA THR A 231 18.23 1.02 -34.06
C THR A 231 17.56 -0.35 -34.02
N PRO A 232 16.41 -0.55 -34.68
CA PRO A 232 15.77 -1.86 -34.79
C PRO A 232 16.49 -2.75 -35.83
N PRO A 233 16.61 -4.07 -35.60
CA PRO A 233 17.13 -5.00 -36.60
C PRO A 233 16.12 -5.26 -37.73
N LYS A 234 16.59 -5.82 -38.85
CA LYS A 234 15.77 -6.04 -40.06
C LYS A 234 14.78 -7.21 -39.93
N SER A 235 15.12 -8.27 -39.19
CA SER A 235 14.26 -9.46 -39.04
C SER A 235 13.33 -9.35 -37.82
N THR A 236 12.06 -9.74 -37.99
CA THR A 236 11.05 -9.77 -36.92
C THR A 236 11.47 -10.68 -35.76
N ALA A 237 12.04 -11.85 -36.03
CA ALA A 237 12.53 -12.75 -34.99
C ALA A 237 13.65 -12.12 -34.16
N GLN A 238 14.56 -11.38 -34.82
CA GLN A 238 15.59 -10.60 -34.13
C GLN A 238 14.97 -9.45 -33.32
N GLN A 239 13.94 -8.77 -33.83
CA GLN A 239 13.25 -7.71 -33.08
C GLN A 239 12.63 -8.25 -31.79
N VAL A 240 11.99 -9.42 -31.82
CA VAL A 240 11.40 -10.07 -30.65
C VAL A 240 12.49 -10.48 -29.65
N LEU A 241 13.55 -11.16 -30.07
CA LEU A 241 14.66 -11.55 -29.17
C LEU A 241 15.33 -10.34 -28.52
N LEU A 242 15.53 -9.24 -29.26
CA LEU A 242 16.11 -8.01 -28.73
C LEU A 242 15.19 -7.25 -27.76
N THR A 243 13.91 -7.62 -27.62
CA THR A 243 13.07 -7.06 -26.54
C THR A 243 13.57 -7.45 -25.15
N PHE A 244 14.21 -8.63 -25.03
CA PHE A 244 14.76 -9.16 -23.78
C PHE A 244 16.23 -8.76 -23.52
N SER A 245 16.88 -8.01 -24.43
CA SER A 245 18.25 -7.53 -24.23
C SER A 245 18.34 -6.58 -23.03
N VAL A 246 19.16 -6.96 -22.04
CA VAL A 246 19.37 -6.18 -20.80
C VAL A 246 19.92 -4.79 -21.13
N ALA A 247 20.88 -4.70 -22.05
CA ALA A 247 21.48 -3.43 -22.46
C ALA A 247 20.42 -2.50 -23.05
N ARG A 248 19.58 -2.98 -23.99
CA ARG A 248 18.52 -2.16 -24.59
C ARG A 248 17.47 -1.73 -23.56
N ASN A 249 17.12 -2.59 -22.62
CA ASN A 249 16.18 -2.26 -21.56
C ASN A 249 16.75 -1.20 -20.61
N TRP A 250 18.04 -1.26 -20.28
CA TRP A 250 18.72 -0.18 -19.55
C TRP A 250 18.67 1.16 -20.30
N TYR A 251 18.97 1.17 -21.60
CA TYR A 251 18.86 2.38 -22.42
C TYR A 251 17.43 2.92 -22.49
N ARG A 252 16.42 2.04 -22.60
CA ARG A 252 15.00 2.43 -22.57
C ARG A 252 14.61 3.03 -21.21
N LEU A 253 15.08 2.44 -20.11
CA LEU A 253 14.84 2.94 -18.76
C LEU A 253 15.41 4.34 -18.56
N ASN A 254 16.60 4.63 -19.09
CA ASN A 254 17.24 5.93 -18.96
C ASN A 254 16.86 6.94 -20.08
N GLN A 255 16.09 6.52 -21.08
CA GLN A 255 15.76 7.34 -22.24
C GLN A 255 14.99 8.62 -21.87
N GLU A 256 15.38 9.77 -22.43
CA GLU A 256 14.65 11.03 -22.22
C GLU A 256 13.21 10.95 -22.74
N PRO A 257 12.24 11.61 -22.07
CA PRO A 257 10.88 11.73 -22.60
C PRO A 257 10.87 12.38 -23.98
N SER A 258 10.27 11.71 -24.97
CA SER A 258 10.10 12.22 -26.33
C SER A 258 8.88 13.14 -26.44
N GLY A 259 8.96 14.16 -27.31
CA GLY A 259 7.86 15.07 -27.60
C GLY A 259 7.76 16.28 -26.66
N LYS A 260 6.90 17.25 -27.00
CA LYS A 260 6.70 18.46 -26.18
C LYS A 260 6.04 18.12 -24.84
N ILE A 261 4.92 17.42 -24.87
CA ILE A 261 4.12 17.05 -23.69
C ILE A 261 4.95 16.19 -22.72
N GLY A 262 5.64 15.16 -23.21
CA GLY A 262 6.50 14.32 -22.38
C GLY A 262 7.61 15.11 -21.65
N ARG A 263 8.20 16.11 -22.31
CA ARG A 263 9.21 16.99 -21.69
C ARG A 263 8.62 17.96 -20.68
N GLU A 264 7.37 18.38 -20.86
CA GLU A 264 6.65 19.27 -19.94
C GLU A 264 6.18 18.54 -18.69
N LEU A 265 5.80 17.26 -18.80
CA LEU A 265 5.31 16.43 -17.70
C LEU A 265 6.38 15.60 -16.98
N ARG A 266 7.67 15.73 -17.34
CA ARG A 266 8.76 14.94 -16.74
C ARG A 266 8.87 15.08 -15.22
N PHE A 267 8.37 16.18 -14.65
CA PHE A 267 8.39 16.41 -13.21
C PHE A 267 7.53 15.37 -12.46
N LEU A 268 6.54 14.75 -13.12
CA LEU A 268 5.68 13.74 -12.51
C LEU A 268 6.49 12.54 -12.00
N ASP A 269 7.63 12.22 -12.60
CA ASP A 269 8.50 11.13 -12.15
C ASP A 269 9.05 11.41 -10.73
N CYS A 270 9.36 12.68 -10.42
CA CYS A 270 9.76 13.11 -9.08
C CYS A 270 8.61 13.00 -8.07
N PHE A 271 7.41 13.45 -8.45
CA PHE A 271 6.22 13.36 -7.59
C PHE A 271 5.87 11.91 -7.28
N LYS A 272 5.93 11.02 -8.27
CA LYS A 272 5.71 9.59 -8.08
C LYS A 272 6.70 8.99 -7.09
N PHE A 273 7.98 9.33 -7.20
CA PHE A 273 9.00 8.85 -6.28
C PHE A 273 8.72 9.27 -4.83
N PHE A 274 8.48 10.56 -4.57
CA PHE A 274 8.21 11.04 -3.21
C PHE A 274 6.86 10.55 -2.66
N ALA A 275 5.82 10.48 -3.49
CA ALA A 275 4.55 9.88 -3.09
C ALA A 275 4.74 8.40 -2.72
N MET A 276 5.54 7.65 -3.50
CA MET A 276 5.84 6.26 -3.20
C MET A 276 6.65 6.09 -1.92
N PHE A 277 7.63 6.96 -1.68
CA PHE A 277 8.38 6.97 -0.42
C PHE A 277 7.44 7.11 0.78
N MET A 278 6.47 8.03 0.71
CA MET A 278 5.50 8.21 1.78
C MET A 278 4.52 7.03 1.91
N VAL A 279 4.16 6.37 0.80
CA VAL A 279 3.36 5.13 0.84
C VAL A 279 4.16 4.01 1.54
N ILE A 280 5.44 3.83 1.22
CA ILE A 280 6.29 2.84 1.90
C ILE A 280 6.44 3.22 3.38
N PHE A 281 6.64 4.50 3.69
CA PHE A 281 6.71 4.99 5.08
C PHE A 281 5.47 4.58 5.88
N ALA A 282 4.26 4.84 5.37
CA ALA A 282 3.02 4.49 6.06
C ALA A 282 2.82 2.96 6.15
N HIS A 283 3.08 2.24 5.07
CA HIS A 283 2.87 0.80 5.03
C HIS A 283 3.90 0.02 5.85
N THR A 284 5.17 0.41 5.89
CA THR A 284 6.16 -0.22 6.79
C THR A 284 5.78 -0.01 8.25
N ASN A 285 5.31 1.19 8.62
CA ASN A 285 4.75 1.42 9.95
C ASN A 285 3.59 0.46 10.25
N TRP A 286 2.64 0.33 9.32
CA TRP A 286 1.54 -0.62 9.47
C TRP A 286 2.03 -2.07 9.66
N VAL A 287 2.96 -2.57 8.83
CA VAL A 287 3.45 -3.96 8.99
C VAL A 287 4.17 -4.15 10.33
N ILE A 288 4.76 -3.10 10.93
CA ILE A 288 5.30 -3.17 12.31
C ILE A 288 4.19 -3.45 13.34
N TYR A 289 2.99 -2.85 13.20
CA TYR A 289 1.83 -3.16 14.06
C TYR A 289 1.33 -4.61 13.87
N GLU A 290 1.58 -5.21 12.70
CA GLU A 290 1.30 -6.62 12.41
C GLU A 290 2.26 -7.58 13.15
N SER A 291 3.43 -7.08 13.59
CA SER A 291 4.47 -7.86 14.26
C SER A 291 4.34 -7.83 15.80
N ALA A 292 5.21 -8.59 16.48
CA ALA A 292 5.32 -8.54 17.93
C ALA A 292 6.05 -7.27 18.38
N ILE A 293 5.41 -6.48 19.25
CA ILE A 293 5.96 -5.26 19.81
C ILE A 293 6.07 -5.43 21.33
N SER A 294 7.25 -5.17 21.90
CA SER A 294 7.50 -5.30 23.34
C SER A 294 6.98 -4.12 24.16
N ASN A 295 6.93 -2.92 23.56
CA ASN A 295 6.53 -1.65 24.19
C ASN A 295 5.34 -1.00 23.46
N PRO A 296 4.13 -1.60 23.49
CA PRO A 296 2.97 -1.11 22.75
C PRO A 296 2.53 0.32 23.11
N GLN A 297 2.87 0.81 24.32
CA GLN A 297 2.57 2.16 24.75
C GLN A 297 3.21 3.27 23.89
N ASP A 298 4.38 3.02 23.29
CA ASP A 298 5.09 4.04 22.51
C ASP A 298 4.48 4.29 21.12
N PRO A 299 4.10 3.27 20.32
CA PRO A 299 3.31 3.49 19.12
C PRO A 299 1.91 4.04 19.43
N GLU A 300 1.27 3.65 20.53
CA GLU A 300 0.00 4.28 20.97
C GLU A 300 0.18 5.78 21.25
N ARG A 301 1.23 6.17 21.99
CA ARG A 301 1.59 7.58 22.21
C ARG A 301 1.85 8.34 20.92
N LEU A 302 2.49 7.70 19.93
CA LEU A 302 2.74 8.32 18.62
C LEU A 302 1.44 8.77 17.95
N LEU A 303 0.34 8.01 18.09
CA LEU A 303 -0.96 8.35 17.51
C LEU A 303 -1.57 9.62 18.11
N HIS A 304 -1.21 9.98 19.35
CA HIS A 304 -1.61 11.25 19.97
C HIS A 304 -0.81 12.47 19.51
N THR A 305 0.16 12.28 18.60
CA THR A 305 0.98 13.38 18.09
C THR A 305 0.55 13.82 16.69
N ALA A 306 1.04 14.99 16.28
CA ALA A 306 0.91 15.45 14.90
C ALA A 306 1.55 14.47 13.88
N ALA A 307 2.62 13.76 14.27
CA ALA A 307 3.22 12.73 13.41
C ALA A 307 2.29 11.53 13.21
N GLY A 308 1.59 11.09 14.27
CA GLY A 308 0.54 10.07 14.18
C GLY A 308 -0.61 10.50 13.26
N THR A 309 -1.01 11.78 13.33
CA THR A 309 -2.02 12.31 12.41
C THR A 309 -1.56 12.29 10.96
N LEU A 310 -0.29 12.57 10.67
CA LEU A 310 0.24 12.50 9.32
C LEU A 310 0.19 11.06 8.77
N LEU A 311 0.43 10.05 9.62
CA LEU A 311 0.26 8.64 9.25
C LEU A 311 -1.19 8.32 8.87
N VAL A 312 -2.17 8.77 9.65
CA VAL A 312 -3.61 8.58 9.37
C VAL A 312 -4.03 9.33 8.09
N SER A 313 -3.56 10.57 7.91
CA SER A 313 -3.80 11.38 6.71
C SER A 313 -3.07 10.85 5.46
N GLY A 314 -2.21 9.84 5.58
CA GLY A 314 -1.50 9.19 4.47
C GLY A 314 -2.44 8.70 3.35
N SER A 315 -3.71 8.47 3.68
CA SER A 315 -4.83 8.20 2.76
C SER A 315 -4.95 9.22 1.60
N LEU A 316 -4.50 10.47 1.80
CA LEU A 316 -4.50 11.52 0.76
C LEU A 316 -3.32 11.38 -0.21
N ILE A 317 -2.24 10.73 0.21
CA ILE A 317 -1.06 10.57 -0.63
C ILE A 317 -1.37 9.62 -1.79
N THR A 318 -2.14 8.55 -1.56
CA THR A 318 -2.59 7.63 -2.60
C THR A 318 -3.47 8.31 -3.65
N VAL A 319 -4.22 9.35 -3.27
CA VAL A 319 -5.02 10.16 -4.19
C VAL A 319 -4.16 10.82 -5.28
N THR A 320 -2.90 11.14 -4.96
CA THR A 320 -1.94 11.68 -5.94
C THR A 320 -1.79 10.75 -7.14
N PHE A 321 -1.73 9.45 -6.91
CA PHE A 321 -1.61 8.48 -8.00
C PHE A 321 -2.88 8.39 -8.83
N PHE A 322 -4.08 8.45 -8.23
CA PHE A 322 -5.34 8.51 -8.98
C PHE A 322 -5.42 9.75 -9.90
N VAL A 323 -5.02 10.93 -9.40
CA VAL A 323 -4.98 12.17 -10.20
C VAL A 323 -4.02 12.02 -11.38
N ILE A 324 -2.82 11.48 -11.14
CA ILE A 324 -1.82 11.24 -12.20
C ILE A 324 -2.34 10.24 -13.24
N SER A 325 -2.99 9.14 -12.81
CA SER A 325 -3.58 8.15 -13.70
C SER A 325 -4.66 8.76 -14.61
N GLY A 326 -5.61 9.51 -14.06
CA GLY A 326 -6.66 10.19 -14.84
C GLY A 326 -6.09 11.21 -15.83
N LEU A 327 -5.05 11.93 -15.44
CA LEU A 327 -4.35 12.87 -16.31
C LEU A 327 -3.66 12.17 -17.48
N LEU A 328 -2.90 11.10 -17.22
CA LEU A 328 -2.19 10.36 -18.26
C LEU A 328 -3.14 9.63 -19.22
N LEU A 329 -4.25 9.08 -18.72
CA LEU A 329 -5.32 8.52 -19.56
C LEU A 329 -5.80 9.57 -20.56
N THR A 330 -6.17 10.75 -20.05
CA THR A 330 -6.80 11.81 -20.86
C THR A 330 -5.83 12.37 -21.91
N ILE A 331 -4.56 12.54 -21.55
CA ILE A 331 -3.54 12.99 -22.51
C ILE A 331 -3.33 11.96 -23.62
N ASN A 332 -3.30 10.68 -23.29
CA ASN A 332 -3.19 9.61 -24.29
C ASN A 332 -4.43 9.55 -25.20
N TRP A 333 -5.62 9.72 -24.62
CA TRP A 333 -6.88 9.81 -25.36
C TRP A 333 -6.87 10.98 -26.35
N LEU A 334 -6.55 12.19 -25.89
CA LEU A 334 -6.52 13.41 -26.73
C LEU A 334 -5.47 13.31 -27.86
N ALA A 335 -4.32 12.69 -27.59
CA ALA A 335 -3.30 12.46 -28.61
C ALA A 335 -3.81 11.53 -29.73
N VAL A 336 -4.56 10.48 -29.37
CA VAL A 336 -5.15 9.55 -30.33
C VAL A 336 -6.32 10.19 -31.07
N SER A 337 -7.21 10.91 -30.38
CA SER A 337 -8.38 11.52 -31.01
C SER A 337 -8.01 12.51 -32.11
N ARG A 338 -7.06 13.41 -31.84
CA ARG A 338 -6.56 14.36 -32.86
C ARG A 338 -5.91 13.68 -34.05
N SER A 339 -5.18 12.59 -33.83
CA SER A 339 -4.51 11.85 -34.90
C SER A 339 -5.51 11.19 -35.87
N LEU A 340 -6.73 10.94 -35.40
CA LEU A 340 -7.82 10.31 -36.16
C LEU A 340 -8.82 11.32 -36.72
N GLU A 341 -9.09 12.43 -36.02
CA GLU A 341 -9.91 13.55 -36.53
C GLU A 341 -9.35 14.12 -37.84
N SER A 342 -8.02 14.14 -38.00
CA SER A 342 -7.36 14.50 -39.26
C SER A 342 -7.81 13.65 -40.47
N LYS A 343 -8.54 12.55 -40.28
CA LYS A 343 -8.89 11.58 -41.34
C LYS A 343 -10.38 11.49 -41.67
N LYS A 344 -11.33 11.89 -40.81
CA LYS A 344 -12.80 11.90 -41.05
C LYS A 344 -13.57 12.81 -40.07
N ASP A 345 -14.64 13.46 -40.55
CA ASP A 345 -15.49 14.39 -39.77
C ASP A 345 -16.43 13.72 -38.74
N THR A 346 -16.74 12.42 -38.86
CA THR A 346 -17.58 11.71 -37.86
C THR A 346 -17.09 10.29 -37.62
N TRP A 347 -16.98 9.91 -36.34
CA TRP A 347 -16.56 8.58 -35.93
C TRP A 347 -17.77 7.64 -35.79
N SER A 348 -17.64 6.42 -36.31
CA SER A 348 -18.66 5.38 -36.13
C SER A 348 -18.58 4.74 -34.74
N PHE A 349 -19.68 4.14 -34.26
CA PHE A 349 -19.69 3.39 -32.99
C PHE A 349 -18.61 2.29 -32.96
N GLY A 350 -18.41 1.59 -34.08
CA GLY A 350 -17.37 0.55 -34.19
C GLY A 350 -15.95 1.09 -33.95
N GLN A 351 -15.64 2.33 -34.35
CA GLN A 351 -14.33 2.93 -34.07
C GLN A 351 -14.12 3.20 -32.57
N TYR A 352 -15.15 3.68 -31.87
CA TYR A 352 -15.09 3.84 -30.42
C TYR A 352 -14.90 2.49 -29.73
N ALA A 353 -15.63 1.45 -30.15
CA ALA A 353 -15.49 0.10 -29.60
C ALA A 353 -14.06 -0.45 -29.79
N VAL A 354 -13.49 -0.33 -30.99
CA VAL A 354 -12.11 -0.77 -31.26
C VAL A 354 -11.10 0.00 -30.41
N LEU A 355 -11.26 1.31 -30.26
CA LEU A 355 -10.39 2.12 -29.39
C LEU A 355 -10.55 1.75 -27.91
N PHE A 356 -11.78 1.52 -27.45
CA PHE A 356 -12.05 1.08 -26.09
C PHE A 356 -11.34 -0.23 -25.78
N VAL A 357 -11.51 -1.23 -26.64
CA VAL A 357 -10.84 -2.53 -26.48
C VAL A 357 -9.32 -2.36 -26.53
N LYS A 358 -8.80 -1.58 -27.47
CA LYS A 358 -7.36 -1.32 -27.60
C LYS A 358 -6.77 -0.66 -26.35
N PHE A 359 -7.38 0.40 -25.83
CA PHE A 359 -6.88 1.07 -24.62
C PHE A 359 -6.86 0.14 -23.41
N ASN A 360 -7.93 -0.66 -23.23
CA ASN A 360 -8.03 -1.58 -22.11
C ASN A 360 -7.05 -2.76 -22.20
N ILE A 361 -6.93 -3.42 -23.36
CA ILE A 361 -6.00 -4.55 -23.54
C ILE A 361 -4.55 -4.12 -23.34
N PHE A 362 -4.12 -3.02 -23.96
CA PHE A 362 -2.75 -2.55 -23.82
C PHE A 362 -2.40 -2.16 -22.38
N ARG A 363 -3.35 -1.54 -21.66
CA ARG A 363 -3.16 -1.20 -20.25
C ARG A 363 -3.15 -2.45 -19.38
N TYR A 364 -4.08 -3.37 -19.60
CA TYR A 364 -4.19 -4.62 -18.86
C TYR A 364 -2.89 -5.43 -18.98
N ILE A 365 -2.40 -5.69 -20.20
CA ILE A 365 -1.15 -6.46 -20.37
C ILE A 365 0.03 -5.75 -19.69
N ARG A 366 0.13 -4.41 -19.85
CA ARG A 366 1.23 -3.64 -19.27
C ARG A 366 1.28 -3.73 -17.74
N LEU A 367 0.14 -3.62 -17.07
CA LEU A 367 0.06 -3.64 -15.60
C LEU A 367 0.03 -5.08 -15.06
N THR A 368 -0.81 -5.93 -15.65
CA THR A 368 -1.07 -7.26 -15.11
C THR A 368 0.12 -8.20 -15.24
N VAL A 369 0.99 -8.10 -16.27
CA VAL A 369 2.13 -9.02 -16.38
C VAL A 369 3.13 -8.91 -15.21
N PRO A 370 3.69 -7.73 -14.86
CA PRO A 370 4.53 -7.61 -13.68
C PRO A 370 3.78 -7.86 -12.37
N TYR A 371 2.50 -7.47 -12.29
CA TYR A 371 1.67 -7.75 -11.12
C TYR A 371 1.44 -9.25 -10.89
N ALA A 372 1.17 -10.01 -11.96
CA ALA A 372 1.00 -11.46 -11.92
C ALA A 372 2.28 -12.19 -11.51
N PHE A 373 3.44 -11.70 -11.93
CA PHE A 373 4.73 -12.24 -11.47
C PHE A 373 4.93 -12.04 -9.97
N VAL A 374 4.62 -10.84 -9.44
CA VAL A 374 4.70 -10.59 -7.99
C VAL A 374 3.66 -11.39 -7.22
N LEU A 375 2.46 -11.55 -7.77
CA LEU A 375 1.43 -12.43 -7.20
C LEU A 375 1.91 -13.87 -7.12
N LEU A 376 2.53 -14.37 -8.18
CA LEU A 376 3.10 -15.72 -8.21
C LEU A 376 4.18 -15.86 -7.13
N MET A 377 5.08 -14.88 -7.04
CA MET A 377 6.13 -14.80 -6.03
C MET A 377 5.58 -14.76 -4.59
N SER A 378 4.49 -14.02 -4.34
CA SER A 378 3.83 -13.99 -3.03
C SER A 378 3.21 -15.33 -2.62
N GLY A 379 2.90 -16.21 -3.57
CA GLY A 379 2.45 -17.57 -3.30
C GLY A 379 3.59 -18.59 -3.15
N VAL A 380 4.86 -18.22 -3.36
CA VAL A 380 5.99 -19.14 -3.23
C VAL A 380 6.23 -19.45 -1.75
N TYR A 381 6.45 -20.73 -1.45
CA TYR A 381 6.97 -21.14 -0.15
C TYR A 381 8.49 -20.99 -0.15
N PHE A 382 9.05 -20.34 0.87
CA PHE A 382 10.49 -20.31 1.08
C PHE A 382 10.84 -21.32 2.17
N GLU A 383 11.70 -22.29 1.83
CA GLU A 383 12.42 -23.09 2.82
C GLU A 383 13.36 -22.16 3.58
N ASN A 384 12.85 -21.55 4.63
CA ASN A 384 13.66 -20.78 5.54
C ASN A 384 13.15 -21.04 6.95
N ALA A 385 14.07 -21.06 7.91
CA ALA A 385 13.75 -21.07 9.33
C ALA A 385 13.15 -19.71 9.68
N GLY A 386 11.88 -19.51 9.32
CA GLY A 386 11.11 -18.34 9.70
C GLY A 386 11.08 -18.21 11.22
N GLY A 387 11.04 -16.98 11.71
CA GLY A 387 10.85 -16.73 13.14
C GLY A 387 9.45 -17.16 13.61
N PRO A 388 9.15 -16.98 14.91
CA PRO A 388 7.88 -17.40 15.50
C PRO A 388 6.64 -16.77 14.84
N LEU A 389 6.80 -15.67 14.08
CA LEU A 389 5.73 -14.96 13.37
C LEU A 389 5.71 -15.22 11.87
N TRP A 390 6.57 -16.09 11.35
CA TRP A 390 6.68 -16.33 9.91
C TRP A 390 5.35 -16.79 9.31
N ARG A 391 4.71 -17.77 9.95
CA ARG A 391 3.44 -18.29 9.48
C ARG A 391 2.32 -17.25 9.65
N HIS A 392 2.27 -16.59 10.81
CA HIS A 392 1.28 -15.55 11.12
C HIS A 392 1.25 -14.38 10.09
N ILE A 393 2.42 -13.94 9.62
CA ILE A 393 2.56 -12.76 8.75
C ILE A 393 2.68 -13.17 7.27
N PHE A 394 3.69 -13.97 6.93
CA PHE A 394 4.05 -14.29 5.55
C PHE A 394 3.21 -15.43 4.99
N GLU A 395 3.15 -16.59 5.66
CA GLU A 395 2.40 -17.76 5.16
C GLU A 395 0.91 -17.46 5.05
N ARG A 396 0.36 -16.63 5.94
CA ARG A 396 -1.01 -16.13 5.82
C ARG A 396 -1.24 -15.43 4.46
N GLU A 397 -0.38 -14.50 4.05
CA GLU A 397 -0.51 -13.88 2.73
C GLU A 397 -0.30 -14.90 1.60
N GLN A 398 0.66 -15.81 1.75
CA GLN A 398 0.95 -16.86 0.78
C GLN A 398 -0.27 -17.76 0.53
N LEU A 399 -0.92 -18.26 1.58
CA LEU A 399 -2.12 -19.09 1.50
C LEU A 399 -3.30 -18.32 0.91
N ALA A 400 -3.50 -17.07 1.31
CA ALA A 400 -4.52 -16.21 0.73
C ALA A 400 -4.28 -15.99 -0.78
N CYS A 401 -3.03 -15.82 -1.21
CA CYS A 401 -2.67 -15.71 -2.61
C CYS A 401 -2.88 -16.99 -3.40
N ARG A 402 -2.53 -18.15 -2.86
CA ARG A 402 -2.79 -19.44 -3.49
C ARG A 402 -4.29 -19.72 -3.66
N ARG A 403 -5.12 -19.31 -2.68
CA ARG A 403 -6.58 -19.48 -2.73
C ARG A 403 -7.27 -18.47 -3.65
N ASN A 404 -6.83 -17.21 -3.64
CA ASN A 404 -7.57 -16.07 -4.20
C ASN A 404 -6.83 -15.30 -5.31
N TRP A 405 -5.82 -15.88 -5.96
CA TRP A 405 -5.05 -15.21 -7.01
C TRP A 405 -5.89 -14.66 -8.16
N TRP A 406 -6.94 -15.39 -8.55
CA TRP A 406 -7.77 -15.07 -9.71
C TRP A 406 -8.53 -13.75 -9.54
N THR A 407 -8.91 -13.38 -8.30
CA THR A 407 -9.65 -12.14 -8.02
C THR A 407 -8.77 -10.91 -8.29
N ASN A 408 -7.47 -11.01 -8.00
CA ASN A 408 -6.49 -9.96 -8.24
C ASN A 408 -6.18 -9.79 -9.73
N LEU A 409 -6.08 -10.88 -10.51
CA LEU A 409 -5.87 -10.78 -11.96
C LEU A 409 -7.08 -10.18 -12.69
N LEU A 410 -8.29 -10.43 -12.19
CA LEU A 410 -9.52 -9.85 -12.71
C LEU A 410 -9.82 -8.43 -12.17
N TYR A 411 -9.02 -7.92 -11.23
CA TYR A 411 -9.22 -6.62 -10.56
C TYR A 411 -10.55 -6.49 -9.80
N ILE A 412 -11.09 -7.61 -9.30
CA ILE A 412 -12.35 -7.65 -8.51
C ILE A 412 -12.11 -7.97 -7.03
N ASN A 413 -10.85 -7.98 -6.60
CA ASN A 413 -10.42 -8.21 -5.22
C ASN A 413 -10.94 -7.17 -4.20
N ASN A 414 -11.54 -6.06 -4.65
CA ASN A 414 -12.22 -5.11 -3.76
C ASN A 414 -13.63 -5.56 -3.35
N PHE A 415 -14.21 -6.55 -4.04
CA PHE A 415 -15.59 -6.99 -3.83
C PHE A 415 -15.70 -8.46 -3.42
N VAL A 416 -14.72 -9.29 -3.82
CA VAL A 416 -14.75 -10.74 -3.62
C VAL A 416 -13.71 -11.13 -2.58
N ARG A 417 -14.13 -11.93 -1.57
CA ARG A 417 -13.26 -12.47 -0.50
C ARG A 417 -12.40 -11.40 0.17
N THR A 418 -13.06 -10.34 0.63
CA THR A 418 -12.41 -9.16 1.23
C THR A 418 -11.76 -9.44 2.58
N ASP A 419 -12.06 -10.57 3.22
CA ASP A 419 -11.43 -11.01 4.47
C ASP A 419 -10.16 -11.85 4.24
N GLU A 420 -9.95 -12.39 3.03
CA GLU A 420 -8.81 -13.22 2.66
C GLU A 420 -8.00 -12.58 1.51
N ARG A 421 -7.53 -11.35 1.72
CA ARG A 421 -6.91 -10.57 0.64
C ARG A 421 -5.49 -11.04 0.34
N CYS A 422 -5.28 -11.45 -0.90
CA CYS A 422 -3.95 -11.57 -1.49
C CYS A 422 -3.46 -10.21 -1.98
N LEU A 423 -2.20 -9.85 -1.68
CA LEU A 423 -1.59 -8.56 -2.04
C LEU A 423 -2.46 -7.37 -1.65
N LEU A 424 -2.46 -6.98 -0.37
CA LEU A 424 -3.38 -5.96 0.14
C LEU A 424 -3.34 -4.66 -0.69
N GLN A 425 -2.15 -4.20 -1.08
CA GLN A 425 -1.95 -3.02 -1.93
C GLN A 425 -2.65 -3.11 -3.30
N GLY A 426 -3.01 -4.31 -3.77
CA GLY A 426 -3.75 -4.56 -5.00
C GLY A 426 -5.10 -3.86 -5.07
N TRP A 427 -5.68 -3.44 -3.93
CA TRP A 427 -6.95 -2.70 -3.92
C TRP A 427 -6.91 -1.42 -4.77
N TYR A 428 -5.74 -0.76 -4.77
CA TYR A 428 -5.52 0.48 -5.53
C TYR A 428 -5.58 0.19 -7.03
N LEU A 429 -4.97 -0.91 -7.48
CA LEU A 429 -4.89 -1.28 -8.88
C LEU A 429 -6.27 -1.67 -9.44
N ALA A 430 -7.09 -2.33 -8.61
CA ALA A 430 -8.50 -2.57 -8.92
C ALA A 430 -9.29 -1.26 -9.07
N ALA A 431 -9.19 -0.37 -8.07
CA ALA A 431 -9.88 0.92 -8.11
C ALA A 431 -9.44 1.82 -9.28
N ASP A 432 -8.15 1.81 -9.63
CA ASP A 432 -7.57 2.53 -10.75
C ASP A 432 -7.99 1.93 -12.11
N THR A 433 -8.25 0.63 -12.17
CA THR A 433 -8.79 -0.05 -13.34
C THR A 433 -10.25 0.31 -13.57
N HIS A 434 -11.10 0.23 -12.53
CA HIS A 434 -12.49 0.65 -12.62
C HIS A 434 -12.64 2.12 -13.01
N SER A 435 -11.84 3.01 -12.38
CA SER A 435 -11.88 4.45 -12.66
C SER A 435 -11.44 4.78 -14.08
N PHE A 436 -10.46 4.06 -14.61
CA PHE A 436 -10.01 4.22 -16.00
C PHE A 436 -11.05 3.78 -17.01
N VAL A 437 -11.67 2.61 -16.82
CA VAL A 437 -12.71 2.10 -17.71
C VAL A 437 -13.85 3.11 -17.80
N LEU A 438 -14.34 3.56 -16.64
CA LEU A 438 -15.42 4.55 -16.57
C LEU A 438 -15.01 5.89 -17.19
N SER A 439 -13.82 6.40 -16.86
CA SER A 439 -13.33 7.68 -17.41
C SER A 439 -13.12 7.64 -18.92
N LEU A 440 -12.67 6.51 -19.48
CA LEU A 440 -12.52 6.33 -20.92
C LEU A 440 -13.88 6.40 -21.62
N VAL A 441 -14.92 5.76 -21.07
CA VAL A 441 -16.30 5.85 -21.59
C VAL A 441 -16.78 7.30 -21.53
N LEU A 442 -16.57 8.00 -20.41
CA LEU A 442 -16.97 9.41 -20.26
C LEU A 442 -16.25 10.33 -21.26
N LEU A 443 -14.96 10.11 -21.52
CA LEU A 443 -14.19 10.84 -22.52
C LEU A 443 -14.71 10.58 -23.94
N MET A 444 -15.08 9.34 -24.26
CA MET A 444 -15.70 9.00 -25.54
C MET A 444 -17.07 9.66 -25.71
N LEU A 445 -17.91 9.66 -24.66
CA LEU A 445 -19.20 10.33 -24.67
C LEU A 445 -19.04 11.85 -24.81
N GLY A 446 -18.09 12.45 -24.09
CA GLY A 446 -17.79 13.88 -24.21
C GLY A 446 -17.25 14.26 -25.59
N HIS A 447 -16.46 13.39 -26.22
CA HIS A 447 -16.01 13.56 -27.61
C HIS A 447 -17.19 13.45 -28.60
N ARG A 448 -18.11 12.49 -28.39
CA ARG A 448 -19.30 12.33 -29.25
C ARG A 448 -20.29 13.49 -29.11
N PHE A 449 -20.48 14.01 -27.90
CA PHE A 449 -21.44 15.06 -27.56
C PHE A 449 -20.76 16.34 -27.09
N VAL A 450 -19.93 16.94 -27.97
CA VAL A 450 -19.09 18.12 -27.63
C VAL A 450 -19.88 19.26 -26.97
N ARG A 451 -21.12 19.52 -27.43
CA ARG A 451 -21.99 20.59 -26.89
C ARG A 451 -22.36 20.40 -25.41
N TRP A 452 -22.54 19.15 -24.99
CA TRP A 452 -22.97 18.77 -23.64
C TRP A 452 -21.82 18.26 -22.76
N SER A 453 -20.61 18.18 -23.31
CA SER A 453 -19.45 17.58 -22.63
C SER A 453 -19.11 18.26 -21.30
N LYS A 454 -19.21 19.59 -21.23
CA LYS A 454 -18.94 20.36 -20.00
C LYS A 454 -19.98 20.07 -18.91
N GLN A 455 -21.26 20.02 -19.28
CA GLN A 455 -22.36 19.68 -18.36
C GLN A 455 -22.23 18.24 -17.87
N LEU A 456 -21.90 17.30 -18.77
CA LEU A 456 -21.63 15.91 -18.43
C LEU A 456 -20.52 15.81 -17.39
N TYR A 457 -19.37 16.43 -17.64
CA TYR A 457 -18.24 16.36 -16.72
C TYR A 457 -18.53 17.04 -15.37
N ALA A 458 -19.22 18.17 -15.36
CA ALA A 458 -19.64 18.84 -14.13
C ALA A 458 -20.64 17.98 -13.32
N ALA A 459 -21.62 17.36 -13.99
CA ALA A 459 -22.59 16.49 -13.35
C ALA A 459 -21.93 15.25 -12.74
N ILE A 460 -21.01 14.62 -13.47
CA ILE A 460 -20.25 13.47 -12.95
C ILE A 460 -19.39 13.86 -11.75
N LEU A 461 -18.65 14.98 -11.81
CA LEU A 461 -17.87 15.42 -10.67
C LEU A 461 -18.77 15.69 -9.45
N GLY A 462 -19.90 16.38 -9.64
CA GLY A 462 -20.88 16.64 -8.59
C GLY A 462 -21.41 15.34 -7.97
N LEU A 463 -21.79 14.37 -8.79
CA LEU A 463 -22.26 13.06 -8.35
C LEU A 463 -21.23 12.36 -7.45
N PHE A 464 -19.98 12.27 -7.89
CA PHE A 464 -18.93 11.55 -7.15
C PHE A 464 -18.33 12.35 -5.98
N VAL A 465 -18.70 13.62 -5.81
CA VAL A 465 -18.47 14.40 -4.58
C VAL A 465 -19.60 14.15 -3.57
N VAL A 466 -20.85 14.09 -4.03
CA VAL A 466 -22.04 13.90 -3.17
C VAL A 466 -22.19 12.46 -2.70
N VAL A 467 -21.88 11.46 -3.54
CA VAL A 467 -22.03 10.04 -3.19
C VAL A 467 -21.25 9.65 -1.92
N PRO A 468 -19.96 10.02 -1.75
CA PRO A 468 -19.26 9.83 -0.47
C PRO A 468 -19.96 10.46 0.73
N MET A 469 -20.53 11.66 0.59
CA MET A 469 -21.25 12.32 1.69
C MET A 469 -22.49 11.52 2.09
N VAL A 470 -23.29 11.14 1.09
CA VAL A 470 -24.53 10.36 1.31
C VAL A 470 -24.21 9.00 1.92
N LEU A 471 -23.21 8.28 1.40
CA LEU A 471 -22.83 6.98 1.92
C LEU A 471 -22.25 7.07 3.34
N THR A 472 -21.46 8.10 3.65
CA THR A 472 -20.93 8.33 4.99
C THR A 472 -22.04 8.56 6.00
N TYR A 473 -23.03 9.39 5.64
CA TYR A 473 -24.19 9.67 6.48
C TYR A 473 -25.09 8.44 6.65
N ALA A 474 -25.49 7.80 5.55
CA ALA A 474 -26.44 6.69 5.55
C ALA A 474 -25.89 5.41 6.20
N ARG A 475 -24.58 5.19 6.11
CA ARG A 475 -23.90 3.98 6.64
C ARG A 475 -23.15 4.24 7.96
N ASN A 476 -23.27 5.45 8.51
CA ASN A 476 -22.61 5.89 9.74
C ASN A 476 -21.09 5.60 9.75
N TYR A 477 -20.39 6.03 8.69
CA TYR A 477 -18.93 5.89 8.62
C TYR A 477 -18.22 6.99 9.40
N TYR A 478 -17.05 6.66 9.96
CA TYR A 478 -16.19 7.69 10.53
C TYR A 478 -15.69 8.62 9.41
N PRO A 479 -15.56 9.95 9.66
CA PRO A 479 -15.27 10.93 8.61
C PRO A 479 -13.94 10.72 7.87
N ILE A 480 -13.01 10.02 8.51
CA ILE A 480 -11.69 9.65 8.00
C ILE A 480 -11.47 8.16 8.20
N PHE A 481 -10.73 7.52 7.30
CA PHE A 481 -10.28 6.15 7.55
C PHE A 481 -9.21 6.16 8.65
N VAL A 482 -9.51 5.53 9.78
CA VAL A 482 -8.58 5.38 10.92
C VAL A 482 -8.12 3.92 10.98
N PRO A 483 -6.87 3.63 10.59
CA PRO A 483 -6.31 2.30 10.79
C PRO A 483 -5.96 2.14 12.28
N THR A 484 -6.88 1.61 13.09
CA THR A 484 -6.62 1.39 14.52
C THR A 484 -5.45 0.43 14.74
N PRO A 485 -4.70 0.51 15.86
CA PRO A 485 -3.61 -0.44 16.14
C PRO A 485 -4.06 -1.90 16.03
N GLN A 486 -5.23 -2.23 16.58
CA GLN A 486 -5.79 -3.57 16.51
C GLN A 486 -6.19 -3.96 15.08
N THR A 487 -6.82 -3.07 14.32
CA THR A 487 -7.20 -3.36 12.92
C THR A 487 -5.97 -3.58 12.03
N GLN A 488 -4.92 -2.80 12.25
CA GLN A 488 -3.63 -2.94 11.59
C GLN A 488 -2.99 -4.31 11.88
N LYS A 489 -3.02 -4.72 13.16
CA LYS A 489 -2.54 -6.02 13.62
C LYS A 489 -3.35 -7.19 13.02
N ASP A 490 -4.67 -7.05 12.96
CA ASP A 490 -5.58 -8.00 12.30
C ASP A 490 -5.53 -7.92 10.76
N SER A 491 -4.57 -7.19 10.17
CA SER A 491 -4.44 -7.03 8.71
C SER A 491 -5.73 -6.59 7.99
N PHE A 492 -6.54 -5.75 8.64
CA PHE A 492 -7.81 -5.22 8.14
C PHE A 492 -8.90 -6.27 7.86
N ILE A 493 -8.81 -7.46 8.48
CA ILE A 493 -9.82 -8.52 8.38
C ILE A 493 -11.13 -8.07 9.04
N GLY A 494 -12.25 -8.21 8.33
CA GLY A 494 -13.57 -7.83 8.83
C GLY A 494 -13.80 -6.32 9.03
N ASP A 495 -12.86 -5.45 8.62
CA ASP A 495 -13.04 -4.01 8.79
C ASP A 495 -13.90 -3.42 7.65
N ARG A 496 -15.11 -3.02 8.02
CA ARG A 496 -16.09 -2.43 7.10
C ARG A 496 -15.58 -1.09 6.54
N GLN A 497 -14.89 -0.29 7.34
CA GLN A 497 -14.45 1.03 6.89
C GLN A 497 -13.30 0.93 5.87
N PHE A 498 -12.36 0.02 6.06
CA PHE A 498 -11.35 -0.27 5.05
C PHE A 498 -11.99 -0.80 3.75
N THR A 499 -12.91 -1.76 3.88
CA THR A 499 -13.51 -2.48 2.74
C THR A 499 -14.48 -1.62 1.93
N GLU A 500 -15.45 -0.97 2.57
CA GLU A 500 -16.53 -0.26 1.86
C GLU A 500 -16.23 1.22 1.65
N PHE A 501 -15.39 1.84 2.50
CA PHE A 501 -15.10 3.27 2.45
C PHE A 501 -13.72 3.57 1.85
N TYR A 502 -12.63 2.98 2.38
CA TYR A 502 -11.28 3.33 1.95
C TYR A 502 -10.92 2.79 0.56
N THR A 503 -11.14 1.48 0.35
CA THR A 503 -10.72 0.77 -0.88
C THR A 503 -11.72 0.90 -2.04
N SER A 504 -12.94 1.36 -1.77
CA SER A 504 -14.01 1.45 -2.75
C SER A 504 -13.67 2.37 -3.92
N SER A 505 -13.88 1.88 -5.15
CA SER A 505 -13.68 2.69 -6.37
C SER A 505 -14.63 3.88 -6.43
N LEU A 506 -15.84 3.71 -5.89
CA LEU A 506 -16.87 4.76 -5.84
C LEU A 506 -16.43 5.95 -4.97
N MET A 507 -15.77 5.68 -3.85
CA MET A 507 -15.27 6.71 -2.92
C MET A 507 -14.07 7.49 -3.46
N ASN A 508 -13.30 6.89 -4.38
CA ASN A 508 -12.06 7.46 -4.91
C ASN A 508 -12.19 8.06 -6.32
N PHE A 509 -13.29 7.78 -7.03
CA PHE A 509 -13.45 8.19 -8.43
C PHE A 509 -13.43 9.71 -8.63
N GLY A 510 -14.01 10.50 -7.71
CA GLY A 510 -14.05 11.96 -7.83
C GLY A 510 -12.64 12.56 -7.94
N SER A 511 -11.70 12.10 -7.11
CA SER A 511 -10.31 12.55 -7.18
C SER A 511 -9.58 12.08 -8.44
N TYR A 512 -9.85 10.86 -8.93
CA TYR A 512 -9.34 10.40 -10.24
C TYR A 512 -9.83 11.33 -11.36
N PHE A 513 -11.10 11.68 -11.32
CA PHE A 513 -11.74 12.54 -12.31
C PHE A 513 -11.21 13.98 -12.28
N CYS A 514 -10.76 14.49 -11.13
CA CYS A 514 -9.99 15.74 -11.07
C CYS A 514 -8.74 15.72 -11.97
N GLY A 515 -8.06 14.57 -12.08
CA GLY A 515 -6.95 14.37 -13.01
C GLY A 515 -7.36 14.45 -14.48
N VAL A 516 -8.52 13.86 -14.82
CA VAL A 516 -9.13 13.97 -16.16
C VAL A 516 -9.40 15.42 -16.51
N LEU A 517 -10.04 16.17 -15.60
CA LEU A 517 -10.33 17.59 -15.78
C LEU A 517 -9.05 18.43 -15.91
N ALA A 518 -8.04 18.16 -15.09
CA ALA A 518 -6.75 18.85 -15.14
C ALA A 518 -6.08 18.68 -16.52
N ALA A 519 -6.13 17.48 -17.10
CA ALA A 519 -5.61 17.24 -18.45
C ALA A 519 -6.40 18.00 -19.53
N LEU A 520 -7.73 18.01 -19.47
CA LEU A 520 -8.57 18.76 -20.42
C LEU A 520 -8.29 20.27 -20.34
N VAL A 521 -8.11 20.80 -19.14
CA VAL A 521 -7.75 22.22 -18.93
C VAL A 521 -6.35 22.51 -19.46
N TYR A 522 -5.35 21.69 -19.12
CA TYR A 522 -3.98 21.83 -19.63
C TYR A 522 -3.95 21.82 -21.15
N ASP A 523 -4.70 20.91 -21.78
CA ASP A 523 -4.78 20.80 -23.22
C ASP A 523 -5.38 22.06 -23.88
N GLN A 524 -6.46 22.61 -23.33
CA GLN A 524 -7.04 23.87 -23.82
C GLN A 524 -6.08 25.06 -23.66
N LEU A 525 -5.36 25.13 -22.54
CA LEU A 525 -4.34 26.16 -22.31
C LEU A 525 -3.18 26.02 -23.30
N ALA A 526 -2.74 24.79 -23.57
CA ALA A 526 -1.69 24.50 -24.52
C ALA A 526 -2.11 24.83 -25.96
N LEU A 527 -3.36 24.55 -26.36
CA LEU A 527 -3.90 24.94 -27.66
C LEU A 527 -3.97 26.47 -27.83
N LYS A 528 -4.46 27.18 -26.81
CA LYS A 528 -4.57 28.65 -26.81
C LYS A 528 -3.23 29.37 -26.59
N GLN A 529 -2.13 28.64 -26.42
CA GLN A 529 -0.81 29.16 -26.04
C GLN A 529 -0.85 30.10 -24.82
N TYR A 530 -1.75 29.83 -23.87
CA TYR A 530 -1.92 30.70 -22.71
C TYR A 530 -0.78 30.54 -21.72
N LYS A 531 -0.11 31.65 -21.39
CA LYS A 531 1.09 31.64 -20.55
C LYS A 531 0.76 31.91 -19.09
N LEU A 532 0.31 30.87 -18.37
CA LEU A 532 0.04 30.98 -16.92
C LEU A 532 1.24 31.49 -16.09
N ARG A 533 2.47 31.26 -16.57
CA ARG A 533 3.69 31.79 -15.94
C ARG A 533 3.74 33.32 -15.91
N GLU A 534 3.06 34.03 -16.80
CA GLU A 534 3.10 35.50 -16.83
C GLU A 534 2.04 36.14 -15.92
N LEU A 535 1.06 35.36 -15.45
CA LEU A 535 -0.01 35.84 -14.56
C LEU A 535 0.41 35.82 -13.09
N LYS A 536 0.59 37.02 -12.51
CA LYS A 536 0.92 37.18 -11.08
C LYS A 536 -0.13 36.56 -10.15
N SER A 537 -1.42 36.69 -10.47
CA SER A 537 -2.51 36.10 -9.66
C SER A 537 -2.44 34.57 -9.64
N PHE A 538 -2.15 33.95 -10.77
CA PHE A 538 -2.00 32.49 -10.84
C PHE A 538 -0.72 32.02 -10.16
N GLN A 539 0.38 32.75 -10.27
CA GLN A 539 1.61 32.44 -9.51
C GLN A 539 1.35 32.49 -8.01
N LEU A 540 0.65 33.52 -7.52
CA LEU A 540 0.29 33.64 -6.11
C LEU A 540 -0.57 32.45 -5.66
N LEU A 541 -1.63 32.13 -6.41
CA LEU A 541 -2.45 30.94 -6.16
C LEU A 541 -1.61 29.66 -6.12
N TRP A 542 -0.71 29.48 -7.09
CA TRP A 542 0.09 28.27 -7.18
C TRP A 542 1.05 28.10 -6.00
N PHE A 543 1.70 29.18 -5.54
CA PHE A 543 2.55 29.13 -4.36
C PHE A 543 1.77 28.96 -3.06
N THR A 544 0.53 29.47 -2.96
CA THR A 544 -0.31 29.26 -1.77
C THR A 544 -0.88 27.85 -1.69
N LEU A 545 -0.99 27.11 -2.79
CA LEU A 545 -1.39 25.70 -2.76
C LEU A 545 -0.44 24.81 -1.95
N ILE A 546 0.84 25.14 -1.85
CA ILE A 546 1.83 24.36 -1.09
C ILE A 546 1.53 24.38 0.43
N PRO A 547 1.51 25.55 1.11
CA PRO A 547 1.17 25.61 2.53
C PRO A 547 -0.28 25.19 2.79
N VAL A 548 -1.23 25.50 1.91
CA VAL A 548 -2.62 25.03 2.03
C VAL A 548 -2.70 23.51 1.96
N GLY A 549 -1.94 22.87 1.07
CA GLY A 549 -1.85 21.42 1.01
C GLY A 549 -1.27 20.80 2.28
N ILE A 550 -0.21 21.38 2.84
CA ILE A 550 0.36 20.93 4.12
C ILE A 550 -0.66 21.07 5.25
N LEU A 551 -1.33 22.22 5.36
CA LEU A 551 -2.41 22.42 6.33
C LEU A 551 -3.57 21.44 6.12
N TRP A 552 -3.89 21.10 4.88
CA TRP A 552 -4.94 20.13 4.55
C TRP A 552 -4.59 18.72 5.04
N LEU A 553 -3.33 18.31 5.01
CA LEU A 553 -2.89 17.04 5.61
C LEU A 553 -3.14 17.00 7.12
N PHE A 554 -3.07 18.14 7.81
CA PHE A 554 -3.37 18.25 9.24
C PHE A 554 -4.84 18.57 9.54
N SER A 555 -5.70 18.73 8.52
CA SER A 555 -7.13 19.04 8.74
C SER A 555 -7.88 17.92 9.48
N ALA A 556 -7.36 16.68 9.45
CA ALA A 556 -7.88 15.56 10.20
C ALA A 556 -7.48 15.59 11.69
N HIS A 557 -6.48 16.39 12.08
CA HIS A 557 -5.95 16.42 13.45
C HIS A 557 -7.03 16.70 14.51
N PRO A 558 -7.88 17.74 14.36
CA PRO A 558 -8.90 18.03 15.38
C PRO A 558 -9.97 16.94 15.46
N ILE A 559 -10.30 16.29 14.34
CA ILE A 559 -11.29 15.20 14.28
C ILE A 559 -10.72 13.93 14.92
N PHE A 560 -9.45 13.64 14.67
CA PHE A 560 -8.79 12.43 15.14
C PHE A 560 -8.44 12.52 16.63
N GLN A 561 -7.89 13.65 17.08
CA GLN A 561 -7.46 13.85 18.47
C GLN A 561 -8.62 14.10 19.45
N HIS A 562 -9.79 14.51 18.96
CA HIS A 562 -10.98 14.65 19.80
C HIS A 562 -11.71 13.30 19.96
N TYR A 563 -11.01 12.30 20.52
CA TYR A 563 -11.45 10.91 20.48
C TYR A 563 -12.51 10.52 21.52
N TYR A 564 -12.69 11.29 22.59
CA TYR A 564 -13.73 11.07 23.61
C TYR A 564 -15.14 11.40 23.14
N VAL A 565 -15.30 12.16 22.04
CA VAL A 565 -16.60 12.62 21.55
C VAL A 565 -16.75 12.24 20.08
N PRO A 566 -17.85 11.59 19.67
CA PRO A 566 -18.09 11.29 18.27
C PRO A 566 -18.29 12.59 17.48
N PRO A 567 -17.71 12.72 16.27
CA PRO A 567 -17.95 13.86 15.41
C PRO A 567 -19.42 13.87 14.99
N SER A 568 -20.01 15.05 14.85
CA SER A 568 -21.38 15.18 14.35
C SER A 568 -21.51 14.53 12.95
N ALA A 569 -22.57 13.73 12.74
CA ALA A 569 -22.74 12.96 11.51
C ALA A 569 -22.77 13.83 10.23
N ILE A 570 -23.37 15.02 10.28
CA ILE A 570 -23.50 15.92 9.13
C ILE A 570 -22.13 16.51 8.75
N TRP A 571 -21.41 17.11 9.71
CA TRP A 571 -20.07 17.65 9.44
C TRP A 571 -19.09 16.54 9.06
N GLY A 572 -19.24 15.36 9.65
CA GLY A 572 -18.47 14.17 9.31
C GLY A 572 -18.66 13.72 7.86
N ALA A 573 -19.92 13.65 7.40
CA ALA A 573 -20.26 13.32 6.02
C ALA A 573 -19.74 14.36 5.02
N LEU A 574 -19.87 15.64 5.34
CA LEU A 574 -19.32 16.72 4.52
C LEU A 574 -17.79 16.61 4.41
N TYR A 575 -17.11 16.39 5.54
CA TYR A 575 -15.66 16.25 5.57
C TYR A 575 -15.21 15.04 4.74
N ALA A 576 -15.83 13.88 4.91
CA ALA A 576 -15.51 12.66 4.16
C ALA A 576 -15.58 12.85 2.64
N GLY A 577 -16.63 13.53 2.15
CA GLY A 577 -16.77 13.82 0.72
C GLY A 577 -15.85 14.92 0.21
N LEU A 578 -15.44 15.88 1.04
CA LEU A 578 -14.59 16.98 0.61
C LEU A 578 -13.10 16.66 0.70
N GLN A 579 -12.66 15.90 1.70
CA GLN A 579 -11.25 15.69 2.02
C GLN A 579 -10.41 15.22 0.82
N ARG A 580 -10.83 14.12 0.18
CA ARG A 580 -10.14 13.51 -0.96
C ARG A 580 -10.32 14.32 -2.25
N ASN A 581 -11.50 14.89 -2.44
CA ASN A 581 -11.85 15.62 -3.67
C ASN A 581 -11.17 16.99 -3.73
N ILE A 582 -11.11 17.74 -2.64
CA ILE A 582 -10.38 19.02 -2.56
C ILE A 582 -8.88 18.79 -2.75
N TRP A 583 -8.32 17.73 -2.13
CA TRP A 583 -6.93 17.35 -2.36
C TRP A 583 -6.66 17.04 -3.84
N GLY A 584 -7.51 16.23 -4.48
CA GLY A 584 -7.41 15.92 -5.90
C GLY A 584 -7.52 17.15 -6.81
N PHE A 585 -8.44 18.07 -6.50
CA PHE A 585 -8.62 19.33 -7.21
C PHE A 585 -7.40 20.25 -7.08
N GLY A 586 -6.90 20.45 -5.86
CA GLY A 586 -5.70 21.23 -5.59
C GLY A 586 -4.47 20.67 -6.29
N LEU A 587 -4.29 19.34 -6.27
CA LEU A 587 -3.23 18.65 -7.03
C LEU A 587 -3.38 18.84 -8.54
N GLY A 588 -4.61 18.81 -9.06
CA GLY A 588 -4.87 19.09 -10.48
C GLY A 588 -4.37 20.47 -10.89
N ILE A 589 -4.72 21.53 -10.13
CA ILE A 589 -4.24 22.90 -10.39
C ILE A 589 -2.72 22.98 -10.27
N PHE A 590 -2.17 22.33 -9.24
CA PHE A 590 -0.73 22.31 -9.00
C PHE A 590 0.03 21.69 -10.19
N ILE A 591 -0.42 20.53 -10.69
CA ILE A 591 0.18 19.82 -11.83
C ILE A 591 0.07 20.67 -13.11
N VAL A 592 -1.08 21.30 -13.37
CA VAL A 592 -1.26 22.20 -14.53
C VAL A 592 -0.28 23.37 -14.45
N GLY A 593 -0.13 24.01 -13.28
CA GLY A 593 0.83 25.10 -13.10
C GLY A 593 2.28 24.68 -13.36
N MET A 594 2.69 23.50 -12.88
CA MET A 594 4.02 22.93 -13.14
C MET A 594 4.25 22.62 -14.62
N ALA A 595 3.25 22.06 -15.30
CA ALA A 595 3.30 21.80 -16.74
C ALA A 595 3.41 23.11 -17.53
N SER A 596 2.73 24.17 -17.10
CA SER A 596 2.81 25.53 -17.64
C SER A 596 4.04 26.34 -17.17
N LYS A 597 5.04 25.68 -16.56
CA LYS A 597 6.34 26.26 -16.18
C LYS A 597 6.28 27.33 -15.08
N VAL A 598 5.28 27.30 -14.21
CA VAL A 598 5.24 28.08 -12.95
C VAL A 598 6.24 27.48 -11.94
N GLY A 599 6.82 28.30 -11.06
CA GLY A 599 7.72 27.82 -10.00
C GLY A 599 9.06 27.28 -10.49
N TRP A 600 9.88 28.11 -11.15
CA TRP A 600 11.09 27.67 -11.87
C TRP A 600 12.10 26.88 -11.01
N ILE A 601 12.28 27.24 -9.73
CA ILE A 601 13.18 26.55 -8.80
C ILE A 601 12.68 25.13 -8.54
N PHE A 602 11.43 25.01 -8.09
CA PHE A 602 10.79 23.75 -7.76
C PHE A 602 10.76 22.82 -8.99
N ARG A 603 10.41 23.38 -10.15
CA ARG A 603 10.42 22.64 -11.41
C ARG A 603 11.81 22.14 -11.81
N LYS A 604 12.87 22.94 -11.61
CA LYS A 604 14.25 22.52 -11.92
C LYS A 604 14.66 21.31 -11.08
N PHE A 605 14.35 21.32 -9.78
CA PHE A 605 14.57 20.18 -8.89
C PHE A 605 13.78 18.94 -9.32
N CYS A 606 12.47 19.06 -9.56
CA CYS A 606 11.65 17.92 -9.97
C CYS A 606 12.00 17.36 -11.36
N CYS A 607 12.74 18.12 -12.18
CA CYS A 607 13.20 17.69 -13.50
C CYS A 607 14.60 17.06 -13.50
N LEU A 608 15.21 16.82 -12.33
CA LEU A 608 16.55 16.22 -12.25
C LEU A 608 16.58 14.81 -12.87
N PRO A 609 17.69 14.43 -13.54
CA PRO A 609 17.80 13.14 -14.22
C PRO A 609 17.61 11.93 -13.32
N ILE A 610 18.00 12.01 -12.04
CA ILE A 610 17.85 10.91 -11.07
C ILE A 610 16.39 10.45 -10.93
N PHE A 611 15.45 11.40 -10.93
CA PHE A 611 14.03 11.09 -10.80
C PHE A 611 13.46 10.37 -12.01
N ARG A 612 14.10 10.47 -13.18
CA ARG A 612 13.65 9.73 -14.38
C ARG A 612 13.67 8.22 -14.15
N ILE A 613 14.73 7.72 -13.53
CA ILE A 613 14.87 6.28 -13.25
C ILE A 613 13.94 5.92 -12.10
N LEU A 614 14.04 6.65 -10.98
CA LEU A 614 13.25 6.36 -9.78
C LEU A 614 11.73 6.43 -10.04
N GLY A 615 11.25 7.44 -10.75
CA GLY A 615 9.83 7.57 -11.08
C GLY A 615 9.29 6.52 -12.04
N ARG A 616 10.14 5.93 -12.90
CA ARG A 616 9.78 4.80 -13.77
C ARG A 616 9.72 3.48 -13.02
N LEU A 617 10.56 3.34 -11.99
CA LEU A 617 10.57 2.17 -11.09
C LEU A 617 9.45 2.24 -10.03
N THR A 618 8.78 3.37 -9.86
CA THR A 618 7.74 3.51 -8.83
C THR A 618 6.64 2.43 -8.91
N TYR A 619 6.23 2.01 -10.11
CA TYR A 619 5.19 0.99 -10.23
C TYR A 619 5.66 -0.40 -9.77
N GLY A 620 6.86 -0.82 -10.16
CA GLY A 620 7.44 -2.09 -9.69
C GLY A 620 7.70 -2.07 -8.18
N ALA A 621 8.13 -0.91 -7.64
CA ALA A 621 8.32 -0.74 -6.20
C ALA A 621 6.98 -0.85 -5.45
N PHE A 622 5.91 -0.26 -6.00
CA PHE A 622 4.56 -0.32 -5.44
C PHE A 622 3.98 -1.74 -5.36
N ILE A 623 4.23 -2.59 -6.35
CA ILE A 623 3.68 -3.95 -6.31
C ILE A 623 4.44 -4.85 -5.34
N VAL A 624 5.73 -4.60 -5.08
CA VAL A 624 6.59 -5.50 -4.28
C VAL A 624 6.79 -5.05 -2.82
N HIS A 625 6.55 -3.79 -2.47
CA HIS A 625 7.00 -3.27 -1.16
C HIS A 625 6.36 -3.93 0.06
N LEU A 626 5.09 -4.34 0.00
CA LEU A 626 4.45 -5.04 1.13
C LEU A 626 5.03 -6.43 1.35
N LEU A 627 5.32 -7.15 0.27
CA LEU A 627 5.97 -8.45 0.35
C LEU A 627 7.36 -8.33 0.99
N VAL A 628 8.15 -7.33 0.57
CA VAL A 628 9.46 -7.05 1.17
C VAL A 628 9.33 -6.71 2.66
N ALA A 629 8.40 -5.81 3.01
CA ALA A 629 8.19 -5.41 4.41
C ALA A 629 7.79 -6.61 5.30
N ARG A 630 6.89 -7.46 4.80
CA ARG A 630 6.42 -8.65 5.50
C ARG A 630 7.51 -9.70 5.67
N ILE A 631 8.28 -10.02 4.62
CA ILE A 631 9.39 -10.99 4.73
C ILE A 631 10.37 -10.56 5.84
N VAL A 632 10.76 -9.29 5.85
CA VAL A 632 11.72 -8.78 6.84
C VAL A 632 11.16 -8.90 8.26
N LEU A 633 9.92 -8.47 8.49
CA LEU A 633 9.32 -8.48 9.82
C LEU A 633 8.95 -9.90 10.29
N ALA A 634 8.59 -10.79 9.36
CA ALA A 634 8.30 -12.20 9.61
C ALA A 634 9.54 -13.02 10.01
N THR A 635 10.74 -12.57 9.64
CA THR A 635 12.00 -13.23 10.03
C THR A 635 12.51 -12.85 11.43
N VAL A 636 11.90 -11.86 12.08
CA VAL A 636 12.31 -11.41 13.41
C VAL A 636 12.01 -12.52 14.44
N ARG A 637 12.97 -12.79 15.33
CA ARG A 637 12.89 -13.85 16.35
C ARG A 637 12.32 -13.39 17.69
N GLU A 638 12.56 -12.12 18.05
CA GLU A 638 12.15 -11.54 19.32
C GLU A 638 11.19 -10.35 19.09
N PRO A 639 10.29 -10.05 20.04
CA PRO A 639 9.45 -8.85 19.94
C PRO A 639 10.26 -7.58 19.71
N ILE A 640 9.82 -6.77 18.75
CA ILE A 640 10.50 -5.54 18.34
C ILE A 640 10.27 -4.47 19.40
N TYR A 641 11.37 -3.86 19.88
CA TYR A 641 11.29 -2.64 20.65
C TYR A 641 11.05 -1.45 19.71
N PHE A 642 9.85 -0.89 19.73
CA PHE A 642 9.45 0.24 18.92
C PHE A 642 10.21 1.50 19.34
N GLY A 643 10.83 2.15 18.36
CA GLY A 643 11.49 3.44 18.54
C GLY A 643 11.72 4.10 17.19
N THR A 644 11.83 5.43 17.17
CA THR A 644 11.96 6.21 15.94
C THR A 644 13.13 5.74 15.07
N GLY A 645 14.27 5.37 15.68
CA GLY A 645 15.43 4.84 14.95
C GLY A 645 15.15 3.51 14.25
N MET A 646 14.54 2.55 14.96
CA MET A 646 14.14 1.25 14.40
C MET A 646 13.12 1.42 13.26
N MET A 647 12.14 2.30 13.47
CA MET A 647 11.14 2.64 12.46
C MET A 647 11.81 3.11 11.15
N PHE A 648 12.72 4.09 11.22
CA PHE A 648 13.43 4.58 10.03
C PHE A 648 14.37 3.54 9.41
N ALA A 649 14.99 2.66 10.21
CA ALA A 649 15.81 1.58 9.70
C ALA A 649 15.01 0.60 8.83
N PHE A 650 13.84 0.15 9.30
CA PHE A 650 12.95 -0.71 8.52
C PHE A 650 12.42 -0.01 7.26
N ILE A 651 12.08 1.28 7.33
CA ILE A 651 11.63 2.05 6.17
C ILE A 651 12.75 2.14 5.12
N PHE A 652 13.97 2.48 5.52
CA PHE A 652 15.09 2.61 4.59
C PHE A 652 15.44 1.27 3.93
N PHE A 653 15.41 0.18 4.70
CA PHE A 653 15.56 -1.18 4.18
C PHE A 653 14.47 -1.48 3.14
N THR A 654 13.20 -1.28 3.51
CA THR A 654 12.05 -1.58 2.64
C THR A 654 12.11 -0.77 1.34
N VAL A 655 12.40 0.53 1.41
CA VAL A 655 12.54 1.39 0.22
C VAL A 655 13.67 0.87 -0.68
N THR A 656 14.86 0.63 -0.11
CA THR A 656 16.04 0.23 -0.89
C THR A 656 15.80 -1.10 -1.60
N VAL A 657 15.36 -2.13 -0.86
CA VAL A 657 15.11 -3.45 -1.43
C VAL A 657 13.96 -3.42 -2.44
N SER A 658 12.88 -2.69 -2.18
CA SER A 658 11.76 -2.59 -3.12
C SER A 658 12.16 -1.95 -4.45
N TYR A 659 13.00 -0.91 -4.44
CA TYR A 659 13.49 -0.28 -5.66
C TYR A 659 14.51 -1.16 -6.41
N LEU A 660 15.32 -1.96 -5.70
CA LEU A 660 16.19 -2.96 -6.31
C LEU A 660 15.38 -4.07 -6.99
N CYS A 661 14.37 -4.63 -6.30
CA CYS A 661 13.44 -5.61 -6.88
C CYS A 661 12.69 -5.00 -8.09
N SER A 662 12.23 -3.75 -7.96
CA SER A 662 11.58 -3.06 -9.08
C SER A 662 12.49 -2.88 -10.28
N PHE A 663 13.78 -2.63 -10.07
CA PHE A 663 14.75 -2.51 -11.15
C PHE A 663 14.86 -3.82 -11.92
N LEU A 664 14.94 -4.95 -11.22
CA LEU A 664 14.95 -6.28 -11.84
C LEU A 664 13.64 -6.53 -12.61
N LEU A 665 12.48 -6.28 -11.98
CA LEU A 665 11.17 -6.42 -12.64
C LEU A 665 11.06 -5.56 -13.91
N ALA A 666 11.60 -4.33 -13.88
CA ALA A 666 11.56 -3.45 -15.04
C ALA A 666 12.41 -3.99 -16.20
N ILE A 667 13.63 -4.44 -15.92
CA ILE A 667 14.59 -4.90 -16.95
C ILE A 667 14.19 -6.24 -17.56
N PHE A 668 13.75 -7.19 -16.74
CA PHE A 668 13.48 -8.57 -17.16
C PHE A 668 12.03 -8.79 -17.62
N LEU A 669 11.09 -7.92 -17.24
CA LEU A 669 9.66 -8.15 -17.48
C LEU A 669 8.92 -6.94 -18.04
N GLU A 670 8.84 -5.81 -17.32
CA GLU A 670 7.99 -4.66 -17.75
C GLU A 670 8.44 -4.08 -19.10
N LEU A 671 9.73 -3.81 -19.26
CA LEU A 671 10.28 -3.19 -20.48
C LEU A 671 10.24 -4.13 -21.69
N PRO A 672 10.61 -5.43 -21.59
CA PRO A 672 10.38 -6.40 -22.66
C PRO A 672 8.93 -6.43 -23.13
N VAL A 673 7.97 -6.54 -22.21
CA VAL A 673 6.53 -6.59 -22.53
C VAL A 673 6.08 -5.31 -23.21
N SER A 674 6.46 -4.14 -22.67
CA SER A 674 6.15 -2.84 -23.25
C SER A 674 6.73 -2.67 -24.67
N SER A 675 7.93 -3.20 -24.91
CA SER A 675 8.54 -3.19 -26.23
C SER A 675 7.90 -4.17 -27.19
N PHE A 676 7.51 -5.35 -26.73
CA PHE A 676 6.76 -6.32 -27.52
C PHE A 676 5.40 -5.76 -27.95
N LEU A 677 4.66 -5.15 -27.02
CA LEU A 677 3.39 -4.47 -27.32
C LEU A 677 3.54 -3.36 -28.38
N LYS A 678 4.66 -2.63 -28.37
CA LYS A 678 4.95 -1.61 -29.39
C LYS A 678 5.19 -2.20 -30.77
N LEU A 679 5.72 -3.42 -30.86
CA LEU A 679 5.91 -4.12 -32.14
C LEU A 679 4.58 -4.61 -32.73
N MET A 680 3.59 -4.92 -31.88
CA MET A 680 2.25 -5.35 -32.30
C MET A 680 1.29 -4.19 -32.63
N ARG A 681 1.71 -2.94 -32.39
CA ARG A 681 0.90 -1.73 -32.62
C ARG A 681 0.99 -1.27 -34.06
#